data_AF-A0A2T1FZ65-F1
#
_entry.id   AF-A0A2T1FZ65-F1
#
_cell.length_a   1.000
_cell.length_b   1.000
_cell.length_c   1.000
_cell.angle_alpha   90.00
_cell.angle_beta   90.00
_cell.angle_gamma   90.00
#
_symmetry.space_group_name_H-M   'P 1'
#
loop_
_entity.id
_entity.type
_entity.pdbx_description
1 polymer ?
#
loop_
_entity_poly.entity_id
_entity_poly.type
_entity_poly.pdbx_seq_one_letter_code
_entity_poly.pdbx_strand_id
1 'polypeptide(L)'
;MEAKSYKDTVNLPKTKFDMRANAAKREPELQQFWADEHIYDRLSEDNPGELFILHDGPPYANGQLHIGHALNKILKDFINRYQMLRGKKVRYVPGWDCHGLPIELKVLQNMKSDDRLNLTPIDLRHKAAAFAQQTMEQQRDSFQRYGVWGDWEHPYLTMKPEYEAAQIGVFGQMVLKGYIYRGFKPVHWSPSSKTALAEAELEYPEGHVSRSIYVGFHVRNLSKSLQSKLKRYMPSLWAAIWTTTPWTIPANLAIAVNPELMYAVVEPPANSHIAQQFMLVAVDAVDRLSATFNTELKILATFPGKELEGCTYKHPLFDRESPIVAGGDYITADSGTGLVHTAPGHGQEDFIVGKRCGLPVLTPVDENGNFTAEAGEFAGLNVLGNGNSAVIEALEKANCLIKEEAYPHSYPYDWRTKKPTIFRATEQWFASVEGFRDEALKAISNVNWIPAQGENRITAMVGDRADWCISRQRTWGVPIPVFYDEETNEPLLNEETIAHVQAIFAEKGSDAWWELSIAELLPESYRNNGRTYRKGTDTMDVWFDSGSSWAAVVKGRSELNYPADIYLEGSDQHRGWFQSSLLTSVATNGVAPYKTVLTHGFVLDEKGRKMSKSEGNVVDPAVVIKEYGADVLRLWVSSVDYSADVPLGKNILKQQSDVYRKIRNTAKFLLGNLHDFDPAKDAVAYEDLPELDRYMLHRMGEVFAEVQDAFENFQFSRFFQTVQNFCTVDLSNFYLDVAKDRLYISATDARRRRSCQTVIAIAVENLARAIAPVLCHMAEDIWQYLPYPTPYKSVFEAGWVQLDAKWHNPELATRWQYLRQVRGEVNKVLEQARTEKAIGSSLEAKVLLYVPDVAKRAQLEALNPSSEGLMDYVRSQNAAIELTAEEKAKAVQDRQEEKAASVAKTLTIKTVSVEQQTVAKRDAGSAIVEYSAPEESALDLQQVLDRSAQFIADLPEYAGNFITEYQKVLVTLGLLASVLVTGRVTLAVLDTMNQIPLLEVFFKVIGILFTIWFVFRHLLFAENRQEMAQTIDSLTADVLGQTTALVLVQTQAIVLAPVLETALVPIQPQTSAVEQSFAETPAIPKVELSAEPKAETPAEVAVHYHSASGSNGVDELRYLFITSEVELVESNAILQELPYSYQSPELVIGVVKADGQKCDRCWNYSTHVGESIEHPLICERCVSAVDGKF
;
A
#
# COMPACT_ATOMS: atom_id res chain seq x y z
N MET A 1 30.32 33.52 44.74
CA MET A 1 29.17 33.03 43.95
C MET A 1 29.58 33.11 42.50
N GLU A 2 29.55 32.00 41.77
CA GLU A 2 29.73 32.05 40.31
C GLU A 2 28.50 32.74 39.69
N ALA A 3 28.72 33.58 38.68
CA ALA A 3 27.62 34.24 37.98
C ALA A 3 26.82 33.20 37.20
N LYS A 4 25.53 33.05 37.50
CA LYS A 4 24.62 32.18 36.73
C LYS A 4 24.64 32.59 35.26
N SER A 5 24.68 31.63 34.34
CA SER A 5 24.62 31.96 32.92
C SER A 5 23.19 32.38 32.56
N TYR A 6 23.02 33.48 31.82
CA TYR A 6 21.69 33.87 31.33
C TYR A 6 21.04 32.76 30.46
N LYS A 7 21.83 31.85 29.89
CA LYS A 7 21.36 30.66 29.16
C LYS A 7 20.52 29.71 30.03
N ASP A 8 20.78 29.66 31.34
CA ASP A 8 20.06 28.80 32.28
C ASP A 8 18.66 29.37 32.62
N THR A 9 18.38 30.61 32.22
CA THR A 9 17.08 31.30 32.42
C THR A 9 16.15 31.18 31.20
N VAL A 10 16.50 30.33 30.23
CA VAL A 10 15.78 30.13 28.97
C VAL A 10 14.87 28.90 29.08
N ASN A 11 13.63 29.01 28.61
CA ASN A 11 12.61 27.97 28.68
C ASN A 11 12.83 26.87 27.62
N LEU A 12 13.88 26.06 27.81
CA LEU A 12 14.23 24.96 26.89
C LEU A 12 13.19 23.81 26.93
N PRO A 13 12.96 23.09 25.81
CA PRO A 13 12.04 21.96 25.76
C PRO A 13 12.46 20.80 26.68
N LYS A 14 11.49 20.20 27.37
CA LYS A 14 11.69 19.05 28.28
C LYS A 14 10.66 17.97 27.99
N THR A 15 11.09 16.78 27.59
CA THR A 15 10.21 15.62 27.46
C THR A 15 10.99 14.32 27.66
N LYS A 16 10.31 13.29 28.17
CA LYS A 16 10.82 11.92 28.26
C LYS A 16 10.72 11.18 26.91
N PHE A 17 9.99 11.73 25.94
CA PHE A 17 9.86 11.18 24.60
C PHE A 17 11.23 11.20 23.87
N ASP A 18 11.80 10.04 23.59
CA ASP A 18 13.12 9.92 22.96
C ASP A 18 13.05 10.27 21.46
N MET A 19 14.14 10.87 20.95
CA MET A 19 14.39 11.15 19.53
C MET A 19 14.45 9.85 18.71
N ARG A 20 14.98 8.78 19.30
CA ARG A 20 14.94 7.43 18.72
C ARG A 20 13.75 6.67 19.29
N ALA A 21 12.97 6.02 18.44
CA ALA A 21 11.80 5.24 18.88
C ALA A 21 12.16 3.95 19.64
N ASN A 22 13.40 3.46 19.48
CA ASN A 22 13.84 2.17 20.03
C ASN A 22 12.86 1.02 19.71
N ALA A 23 12.38 1.01 18.46
CA ALA A 23 11.19 0.28 18.01
C ALA A 23 11.20 -1.22 18.33
N ALA A 24 12.37 -1.87 18.29
CA ALA A 24 12.54 -3.28 18.65
C ALA A 24 12.09 -3.62 20.09
N LYS A 25 12.08 -2.64 20.99
CA LYS A 25 11.55 -2.77 22.37
C LYS A 25 10.22 -2.03 22.55
N ARG A 26 10.10 -0.80 22.04
CA ARG A 26 8.94 0.06 22.33
C ARG A 26 7.67 -0.36 21.61
N GLU A 27 7.74 -0.87 20.37
CA GLU A 27 6.55 -1.34 19.66
C GLU A 27 5.90 -2.55 20.37
N PRO A 28 6.63 -3.61 20.80
CA PRO A 28 6.07 -4.66 21.64
C PRO A 28 5.43 -4.19 22.95
N GLU A 29 6.02 -3.21 23.65
CA GLU A 29 5.42 -2.64 24.87
C GLU A 29 4.05 -1.99 24.61
N LEU A 30 3.93 -1.27 23.48
CA LEU A 30 2.68 -0.62 23.06
C LEU A 30 1.63 -1.65 22.58
N GLN A 31 2.08 -2.70 21.87
CA GLN A 31 1.22 -3.82 21.48
C GLN A 31 0.68 -4.57 22.70
N GLN A 32 1.50 -4.81 23.72
CA GLN A 32 1.07 -5.42 24.98
C GLN A 32 0.08 -4.50 25.72
N PHE A 33 0.37 -3.20 25.81
CA PHE A 33 -0.57 -2.23 26.40
C PHE A 33 -1.95 -2.24 25.73
N TRP A 34 -2.02 -2.31 24.39
CA TRP A 34 -3.30 -2.40 23.67
C TRP A 34 -4.08 -3.68 24.00
N ALA A 35 -3.39 -4.79 24.26
CA ALA A 35 -3.99 -6.05 24.67
C ALA A 35 -4.47 -6.01 26.13
N ASP A 36 -3.60 -5.57 27.06
CA ASP A 36 -3.89 -5.47 28.50
C ASP A 36 -5.07 -4.54 28.81
N GLU A 37 -5.22 -3.45 28.04
CA GLU A 37 -6.32 -2.47 28.17
C GLU A 37 -7.52 -2.77 27.25
N HIS A 38 -7.50 -3.91 26.56
CA HIS A 38 -8.53 -4.38 25.61
C HIS A 38 -8.99 -3.29 24.61
N ILE A 39 -8.04 -2.50 24.08
CA ILE A 39 -8.35 -1.32 23.27
C ILE A 39 -9.09 -1.71 21.98
N TYR A 40 -8.64 -2.78 21.32
CA TYR A 40 -9.28 -3.26 20.08
C TYR A 40 -10.72 -3.72 20.34
N ASP A 41 -10.94 -4.60 21.32
CA ASP A 41 -12.25 -5.20 21.56
C ASP A 41 -13.28 -4.14 21.96
N ARG A 42 -12.94 -3.28 22.94
CA ARG A 42 -13.81 -2.15 23.36
C ARG A 42 -14.18 -1.25 22.19
N LEU A 43 -13.22 -0.86 21.34
CA LEU A 43 -13.51 -0.04 20.17
C LEU A 43 -14.26 -0.80 19.06
N SER A 44 -14.12 -2.12 18.97
CA SER A 44 -14.87 -2.95 18.01
C SER A 44 -16.34 -3.11 18.41
N GLU A 45 -16.64 -3.11 19.72
CA GLU A 45 -17.97 -3.38 20.29
C GLU A 45 -18.73 -2.12 20.72
N ASP A 46 -18.08 -1.18 21.41
CA ASP A 46 -18.72 -0.02 22.07
C ASP A 46 -18.83 1.23 21.18
N ASN A 47 -18.13 1.25 20.03
CA ASN A 47 -18.13 2.41 19.13
C ASN A 47 -19.57 2.80 18.69
N PRO A 48 -19.94 4.09 18.69
CA PRO A 48 -21.35 4.50 18.59
C PRO A 48 -21.95 4.40 17.18
N GLY A 49 -21.13 4.25 16.16
CA GLY A 49 -21.53 4.23 14.75
C GLY A 49 -21.91 2.84 14.24
N GLU A 50 -22.21 2.79 12.94
CA GLU A 50 -22.58 1.56 12.24
C GLU A 50 -21.42 0.55 12.17
N LEU A 51 -21.77 -0.72 11.94
CA LEU A 51 -20.81 -1.78 11.67
C LEU A 51 -20.19 -1.59 10.28
N PHE A 52 -18.86 -1.72 10.20
CA PHE A 52 -18.09 -1.73 8.96
C PHE A 52 -17.30 -3.03 8.85
N ILE A 53 -17.40 -3.70 7.70
CA ILE A 53 -16.87 -5.04 7.47
C ILE A 53 -15.91 -5.03 6.29
N LEU A 54 -14.62 -5.07 6.60
CA LEU A 54 -13.59 -5.57 5.69
C LEU A 54 -13.49 -7.08 5.91
N HIS A 55 -13.90 -7.87 4.91
CA HIS A 55 -13.71 -9.32 4.97
C HIS A 55 -12.31 -9.68 4.49
N ASP A 56 -11.64 -10.55 5.25
CA ASP A 56 -10.27 -10.94 4.99
C ASP A 56 -10.22 -12.10 3.98
N GLY A 57 -9.52 -11.92 2.85
CA GLY A 57 -9.15 -13.06 2.01
C GLY A 57 -8.13 -13.93 2.73
N PRO A 58 -8.34 -15.26 2.77
CA PRO A 58 -7.56 -16.14 3.64
C PRO A 58 -6.19 -16.45 3.02
N PRO A 59 -5.05 -16.00 3.59
CA PRO A 59 -3.73 -16.46 3.20
C PRO A 59 -3.57 -17.99 3.35
N TYR A 60 -2.75 -18.57 2.48
CA TYR A 60 -2.41 -19.98 2.54
C TYR A 60 -1.54 -20.33 3.75
N ALA A 61 -1.96 -21.33 4.52
CA ALA A 61 -1.20 -21.88 5.65
C ALA A 61 -0.06 -22.83 5.19
N ASN A 62 0.80 -22.38 4.25
CA ASN A 62 1.80 -23.23 3.59
C ASN A 62 3.28 -22.80 3.70
N GLY A 63 3.58 -21.66 4.33
CA GLY A 63 4.95 -21.17 4.52
C GLY A 63 5.04 -19.83 5.25
N GLN A 64 6.25 -19.26 5.30
CA GLN A 64 6.49 -17.93 5.88
C GLN A 64 5.89 -16.81 5.02
N LEU A 65 5.47 -15.73 5.68
CA LEU A 65 5.00 -14.52 5.02
C LEU A 65 6.13 -13.84 4.22
N HIS A 66 5.72 -13.14 3.17
CA HIS A 66 6.59 -12.29 2.34
C HIS A 66 6.04 -10.87 2.28
N ILE A 67 6.82 -9.93 1.75
CA ILE A 67 6.45 -8.51 1.73
C ILE A 67 5.07 -8.19 1.11
N GLY A 68 4.62 -8.92 0.08
CA GLY A 68 3.25 -8.78 -0.44
C GLY A 68 2.14 -9.04 0.59
N HIS A 69 2.34 -9.96 1.56
CA HIS A 69 1.40 -10.17 2.67
C HIS A 69 1.43 -8.99 3.66
N ALA A 70 2.59 -8.37 3.87
CA ALA A 70 2.70 -7.18 4.70
C ALA A 70 1.98 -5.99 4.05
N LEU A 71 2.20 -5.74 2.75
CA LEU A 71 1.46 -4.74 1.97
C LEU A 71 -0.06 -4.92 2.14
N ASN A 72 -0.56 -6.12 1.84
CA ASN A 72 -1.97 -6.47 1.93
C ASN A 72 -2.57 -6.19 3.32
N LYS A 73 -2.01 -6.79 4.38
CA LYS A 73 -2.57 -6.69 5.73
C LYS A 73 -2.43 -5.29 6.34
N ILE A 74 -1.37 -4.56 5.99
CA ILE A 74 -1.18 -3.19 6.46
C ILE A 74 -2.22 -2.26 5.80
N LEU A 75 -2.52 -2.41 4.51
CA LEU A 75 -3.60 -1.66 3.84
C LEU A 75 -4.97 -1.95 4.47
N LYS A 76 -5.28 -3.22 4.78
CA LYS A 76 -6.51 -3.60 5.51
C LYS A 76 -6.60 -2.92 6.87
N ASP A 77 -5.50 -2.92 7.63
CA ASP A 77 -5.42 -2.31 8.96
C ASP A 77 -5.53 -0.77 8.92
N PHE A 78 -5.01 -0.10 7.87
CA PHE A 78 -5.22 1.34 7.67
C PHE A 78 -6.70 1.68 7.56
N ILE A 79 -7.44 0.92 6.73
CA ILE A 79 -8.87 1.12 6.51
C ILE A 79 -9.64 0.84 7.82
N ASN A 80 -9.36 -0.29 8.46
CA ASN A 80 -10.04 -0.68 9.70
C ASN A 80 -9.82 0.37 10.81
N ARG A 81 -8.56 0.75 11.09
CA ARG A 81 -8.24 1.78 12.11
C ARG A 81 -8.86 3.13 11.78
N TYR A 82 -8.89 3.53 10.52
CA TYR A 82 -9.55 4.76 10.09
C TYR A 82 -11.06 4.73 10.39
N GLN A 83 -11.76 3.65 10.03
CA GLN A 83 -13.19 3.50 10.29
C GLN A 83 -13.49 3.44 11.81
N MET A 84 -12.63 2.78 12.60
CA MET A 84 -12.72 2.79 14.07
C MET A 84 -12.56 4.20 14.66
N LEU A 85 -11.59 4.99 14.19
CA LEU A 85 -11.42 6.39 14.63
C LEU A 85 -12.57 7.29 14.20
N ARG A 86 -13.24 6.98 13.07
CA ARG A 86 -14.51 7.60 12.65
C ARG A 86 -15.73 7.13 13.47
N GLY A 87 -15.51 6.30 14.51
CA GLY A 87 -16.53 5.86 15.45
C GLY A 87 -17.36 4.67 14.97
N LYS A 88 -16.98 3.97 13.90
CA LYS A 88 -17.67 2.75 13.44
C LYS A 88 -17.22 1.53 14.22
N LYS A 89 -18.12 0.55 14.38
CA LYS A 89 -17.77 -0.77 14.89
C LYS A 89 -17.04 -1.54 13.80
N VAL A 90 -15.87 -2.12 14.11
CA VAL A 90 -15.06 -2.86 13.12
C VAL A 90 -14.58 -4.16 13.74
N ARG A 91 -15.27 -5.26 13.44
CA ARG A 91 -14.83 -6.61 13.80
C ARG A 91 -14.12 -7.24 12.60
N TYR A 92 -12.80 -7.08 12.56
CA TYR A 92 -11.96 -7.70 11.53
C TYR A 92 -11.58 -9.12 11.95
N VAL A 93 -12.06 -10.11 11.21
CA VAL A 93 -11.81 -11.53 11.47
C VAL A 93 -10.75 -12.06 10.49
N PRO A 94 -9.53 -12.40 10.95
CA PRO A 94 -8.48 -12.96 10.11
C PRO A 94 -8.82 -14.39 9.65
N GLY A 95 -8.44 -14.72 8.42
CA GLY A 95 -8.67 -16.02 7.80
C GLY A 95 -7.41 -16.80 7.43
N TRP A 96 -7.55 -18.13 7.27
CA TRP A 96 -6.53 -18.98 6.64
C TRP A 96 -7.12 -20.08 5.77
N ASP A 97 -6.53 -20.24 4.58
CA ASP A 97 -6.81 -21.38 3.72
C ASP A 97 -5.87 -22.53 4.14
N CYS A 98 -6.49 -23.51 4.77
CA CYS A 98 -5.85 -24.64 5.40
C CYS A 98 -5.84 -25.89 4.51
N HIS A 99 -6.46 -25.86 3.32
CA HIS A 99 -6.74 -27.06 2.53
C HIS A 99 -5.87 -27.25 1.28
N GLY A 100 -6.06 -28.40 0.62
CA GLY A 100 -5.59 -28.68 -0.71
C GLY A 100 -4.12 -29.11 -0.85
N LEU A 101 -3.73 -29.21 -2.12
CA LEU A 101 -2.47 -29.77 -2.56
C LEU A 101 -1.18 -29.15 -1.95
N PRO A 102 -1.07 -27.86 -1.52
CA PRO A 102 0.26 -27.33 -1.21
C PRO A 102 0.72 -27.76 0.17
N ILE A 103 -0.23 -27.91 1.08
CA ILE A 103 -0.04 -28.45 2.43
C ILE A 103 0.24 -29.95 2.33
N GLU A 104 -0.53 -30.72 1.54
CA GLU A 104 -0.23 -32.14 1.28
C GLU A 104 1.20 -32.33 0.73
N LEU A 105 1.62 -31.54 -0.27
CA LEU A 105 2.96 -31.64 -0.84
C LEU A 105 4.05 -31.28 0.18
N LYS A 106 3.83 -30.28 1.05
CA LYS A 106 4.78 -29.93 2.12
C LYS A 106 4.92 -31.05 3.15
N VAL A 107 3.80 -31.63 3.59
CA VAL A 107 3.79 -32.81 4.47
C VAL A 107 4.55 -33.97 3.82
N LEU A 108 4.21 -34.33 2.59
CA LEU A 108 4.84 -35.43 1.87
C LEU A 108 6.34 -35.19 1.64
N GLN A 109 6.75 -33.97 1.24
CA GLN A 109 8.16 -33.60 1.06
C GLN A 109 8.99 -33.79 2.34
N ASN A 110 8.42 -33.48 3.51
CA ASN A 110 9.06 -33.61 4.81
C ASN A 110 9.08 -35.06 5.35
N MET A 111 8.35 -36.00 4.74
CA MET A 111 8.34 -37.42 5.10
C MET A 111 9.40 -38.23 4.34
N LYS A 112 9.92 -39.30 4.96
CA LYS A 112 10.80 -40.27 4.31
C LYS A 112 10.01 -41.15 3.34
N SER A 113 10.70 -41.75 2.36
CA SER A 113 10.07 -42.59 1.33
C SER A 113 9.26 -43.76 1.91
N ASP A 114 9.80 -44.46 2.93
CA ASP A 114 9.15 -45.62 3.54
C ASP A 114 7.88 -45.24 4.31
N ASP A 115 7.89 -44.06 4.96
CA ASP A 115 6.74 -43.53 5.70
C ASP A 115 5.58 -43.15 4.76
N ARG A 116 5.88 -42.82 3.49
CA ARG A 116 4.87 -42.48 2.47
C ARG A 116 4.15 -43.72 1.93
N LEU A 117 4.80 -44.89 1.91
CA LEU A 117 4.22 -46.12 1.35
C LEU A 117 3.08 -46.71 2.20
N ASN A 118 3.06 -46.40 3.49
CA ASN A 118 2.06 -46.91 4.45
C ASN A 118 1.03 -45.84 4.87
N LEU A 119 1.02 -44.68 4.21
CA LEU A 119 0.20 -43.54 4.64
C LEU A 119 -1.26 -43.71 4.21
N THR A 120 -2.17 -43.79 5.19
CA THR A 120 -3.62 -43.81 4.88
C THR A 120 -4.15 -42.39 4.58
N PRO A 121 -5.32 -42.25 3.93
CA PRO A 121 -5.94 -40.94 3.72
C PRO A 121 -6.11 -40.13 5.00
N ILE A 122 -6.57 -40.76 6.09
CA ILE A 122 -6.80 -40.07 7.37
C ILE A 122 -5.47 -39.68 8.05
N ASP A 123 -4.43 -40.50 7.96
CA ASP A 123 -3.09 -40.13 8.45
C ASP A 123 -2.50 -38.91 7.71
N LEU A 124 -2.74 -38.82 6.39
CA LEU A 124 -2.32 -37.67 5.59
C LEU A 124 -3.10 -36.41 6.01
N ARG A 125 -4.42 -36.52 6.19
CA ARG A 125 -5.28 -35.40 6.64
C ARG A 125 -4.87 -34.89 8.02
N HIS A 126 -4.67 -35.76 9.01
CA HIS A 126 -4.19 -35.37 10.34
C HIS A 126 -2.82 -34.66 10.29
N LYS A 127 -1.87 -35.14 9.47
CA LYS A 127 -0.57 -34.48 9.28
C LYS A 127 -0.69 -33.12 8.57
N ALA A 128 -1.63 -33.00 7.63
CA ALA A 128 -1.92 -31.77 6.92
C ALA A 128 -2.56 -30.72 7.82
N ALA A 129 -3.55 -31.09 8.64
CA ALA A 129 -4.14 -30.25 9.67
C ALA A 129 -3.09 -29.72 10.66
N ALA A 130 -2.23 -30.60 11.18
CA ALA A 130 -1.16 -30.22 12.10
C ALA A 130 -0.14 -29.24 11.48
N PHE A 131 0.23 -29.45 10.21
CA PHE A 131 1.11 -28.54 9.48
C PHE A 131 0.45 -27.17 9.19
N ALA A 132 -0.83 -27.17 8.82
CA ALA A 132 -1.61 -25.96 8.60
C ALA A 132 -1.72 -25.13 9.89
N GLN A 133 -2.07 -25.78 11.01
CA GLN A 133 -2.15 -25.17 12.34
C GLN A 133 -0.81 -24.51 12.75
N GLN A 134 0.30 -25.27 12.69
CA GLN A 134 1.63 -24.76 13.05
C GLN A 134 2.05 -23.58 12.16
N THR A 135 1.69 -23.60 10.87
CA THR A 135 2.01 -22.52 9.93
C THR A 135 1.15 -21.29 10.18
N MET A 136 -0.14 -21.47 10.45
CA MET A 136 -1.08 -20.41 10.81
C MET A 136 -0.59 -19.65 12.06
N GLU A 137 -0.17 -20.35 13.11
CA GLU A 137 0.36 -19.73 14.34
C GLU A 137 1.55 -18.81 14.04
N GLN A 138 2.52 -19.27 13.24
CA GLN A 138 3.69 -18.45 12.84
C GLN A 138 3.30 -17.23 11.99
N GLN A 139 2.31 -17.38 11.11
CA GLN A 139 1.80 -16.28 10.29
C GLN A 139 1.02 -15.26 11.13
N ARG A 140 0.19 -15.73 12.08
CA ARG A 140 -0.58 -14.91 13.02
C ARG A 140 0.34 -14.02 13.85
N ASP A 141 1.34 -14.61 14.51
CA ASP A 141 2.29 -13.90 15.37
C ASP A 141 3.07 -12.85 14.54
N SER A 142 3.37 -13.17 13.27
CA SER A 142 3.99 -12.23 12.32
C SER A 142 3.06 -11.06 11.96
N PHE A 143 1.78 -11.31 11.66
CA PHE A 143 0.81 -10.26 11.36
C PHE A 143 0.53 -9.35 12.57
N GLN A 144 0.41 -9.92 13.77
CA GLN A 144 0.33 -9.15 15.01
C GLN A 144 1.55 -8.23 15.16
N ARG A 145 2.76 -8.75 14.88
CA ARG A 145 3.99 -7.94 14.95
C ARG A 145 4.02 -6.79 13.93
N TYR A 146 3.28 -6.87 12.82
CA TYR A 146 3.09 -5.76 11.87
C TYR A 146 2.21 -4.62 12.45
N GLY A 147 1.70 -4.78 13.67
CA GLY A 147 0.79 -3.83 14.33
C GLY A 147 -0.65 -3.93 13.85
N VAL A 148 -1.05 -5.06 13.27
CA VAL A 148 -2.41 -5.27 12.74
C VAL A 148 -3.36 -5.69 13.86
N TRP A 149 -4.48 -4.99 14.00
CA TRP A 149 -5.57 -5.38 14.90
C TRP A 149 -6.56 -6.32 14.21
N GLY A 150 -7.21 -7.18 14.99
CA GLY A 150 -8.17 -8.18 14.53
C GLY A 150 -8.49 -9.21 15.60
N ASP A 151 -9.50 -10.03 15.34
CA ASP A 151 -9.91 -11.17 16.18
C ASP A 151 -8.91 -12.34 16.03
N TRP A 152 -7.73 -12.18 16.62
CA TRP A 152 -6.65 -13.17 16.56
C TRP A 152 -6.89 -14.39 17.46
N GLU A 153 -7.85 -14.32 18.38
CA GLU A 153 -8.28 -15.42 19.25
C GLU A 153 -9.27 -16.35 18.54
N HIS A 154 -10.20 -15.79 17.76
CA HIS A 154 -11.22 -16.55 17.03
C HIS A 154 -11.09 -16.38 15.50
N PRO A 155 -9.93 -16.68 14.90
CA PRO A 155 -9.78 -16.63 13.45
C PRO A 155 -10.61 -17.72 12.77
N TYR A 156 -10.96 -17.49 11.51
CA TYR A 156 -11.61 -18.50 10.68
C TYR A 156 -10.56 -19.33 9.94
N LEU A 157 -10.78 -20.64 9.85
CA LEU A 157 -9.89 -21.61 9.20
C LEU A 157 -10.77 -22.46 8.28
N THR A 158 -10.35 -22.74 7.04
CA THR A 158 -11.18 -23.56 6.12
C THR A 158 -11.41 -25.00 6.61
N MET A 159 -10.52 -25.50 7.48
CA MET A 159 -10.59 -26.84 8.09
C MET A 159 -11.42 -26.94 9.39
N LYS A 160 -12.14 -25.88 9.78
CA LYS A 160 -12.99 -25.88 10.99
C LYS A 160 -14.36 -26.51 10.69
N PRO A 161 -14.93 -27.37 11.56
CA PRO A 161 -16.23 -28.02 11.34
C PRO A 161 -17.36 -27.08 10.92
N GLU A 162 -17.46 -25.91 11.57
CA GLU A 162 -18.45 -24.89 11.27
C GLU A 162 -18.28 -24.26 9.87
N TYR A 163 -17.04 -24.16 9.39
CA TYR A 163 -16.72 -23.64 8.05
C TYR A 163 -17.05 -24.68 6.98
N GLU A 164 -16.62 -25.92 7.17
CA GLU A 164 -16.87 -27.02 6.24
C GLU A 164 -18.37 -27.29 6.08
N ALA A 165 -19.13 -27.24 7.18
CA ALA A 165 -20.60 -27.33 7.13
C ALA A 165 -21.25 -26.16 6.38
N ALA A 166 -20.74 -24.92 6.52
CA ALA A 166 -21.23 -23.78 5.74
C ALA A 166 -20.91 -23.94 4.24
N GLN A 167 -19.73 -24.44 3.90
CA GLN A 167 -19.32 -24.76 2.53
C GLN A 167 -20.20 -25.84 1.90
N ILE A 168 -20.50 -26.94 2.61
CA ILE A 168 -21.46 -27.95 2.17
C ILE A 168 -22.86 -27.35 1.96
N GLY A 169 -23.26 -26.38 2.78
CA GLY A 169 -24.51 -25.63 2.59
C GLY A 169 -24.55 -24.82 1.28
N VAL A 170 -23.45 -24.13 0.93
CA VAL A 170 -23.31 -23.41 -0.35
C VAL A 170 -23.34 -24.38 -1.53
N PHE A 171 -22.55 -25.46 -1.46
CA PHE A 171 -22.55 -26.53 -2.46
C PHE A 171 -23.96 -27.12 -2.64
N GLY A 172 -24.65 -27.42 -1.55
CA GLY A 172 -26.00 -27.98 -1.56
C GLY A 172 -27.02 -27.10 -2.27
N GLN A 173 -27.03 -25.80 -1.97
CA GLN A 173 -27.91 -24.85 -2.65
C GLN A 173 -27.62 -24.76 -4.15
N MET A 174 -26.35 -24.88 -4.57
CA MET A 174 -25.97 -24.91 -5.98
C MET A 174 -26.38 -26.21 -6.68
N VAL A 175 -26.32 -27.37 -6.00
CA VAL A 175 -26.88 -28.65 -6.50
C VAL A 175 -28.39 -28.54 -6.69
N LEU A 176 -29.12 -28.05 -5.68
CA LEU A 176 -30.60 -27.99 -5.72
C LEU A 176 -31.14 -27.02 -6.79
N LYS A 177 -30.35 -26.01 -7.17
CA LYS A 177 -30.65 -25.12 -8.32
C LYS A 177 -30.21 -25.69 -9.68
N GLY A 178 -29.60 -26.88 -9.73
CA GLY A 178 -29.14 -27.53 -10.95
C GLY A 178 -27.83 -26.96 -11.52
N TYR A 179 -27.11 -26.13 -10.77
CA TYR A 179 -25.83 -25.55 -11.22
C TYR A 179 -24.65 -26.50 -11.08
N ILE A 180 -24.73 -27.50 -10.18
CA ILE A 180 -23.68 -28.51 -10.00
C ILE A 180 -24.09 -29.82 -10.67
N TYR A 181 -23.20 -30.34 -11.52
CA TYR A 181 -23.43 -31.59 -12.25
C TYR A 181 -22.13 -32.38 -12.45
N ARG A 182 -22.28 -33.69 -12.73
CA ARG A 182 -21.18 -34.59 -13.06
C ARG A 182 -21.07 -34.71 -14.58
N GLY A 183 -19.87 -34.57 -15.13
CA GLY A 183 -19.64 -34.63 -16.58
C GLY A 183 -18.35 -35.34 -16.94
N PHE A 184 -18.34 -36.02 -18.09
CA PHE A 184 -17.13 -36.57 -18.71
C PHE A 184 -16.61 -35.59 -19.75
N LYS A 185 -15.59 -34.79 -19.39
CA LYS A 185 -15.01 -33.73 -20.25
C LYS A 185 -13.49 -33.71 -20.15
N PRO A 186 -12.76 -33.28 -21.19
CA PRO A 186 -11.35 -32.95 -21.09
C PRO A 186 -11.11 -31.89 -20.01
N VAL A 187 -10.16 -32.16 -19.14
CA VAL A 187 -9.60 -31.20 -18.18
C VAL A 187 -8.09 -31.19 -18.31
N HIS A 188 -7.45 -30.13 -17.83
CA HIS A 188 -6.02 -30.17 -17.57
C HIS A 188 -5.76 -31.22 -16.49
N TRP A 189 -4.95 -32.22 -16.83
CA TRP A 189 -4.58 -33.33 -15.98
C TRP A 189 -3.07 -33.31 -15.76
N SER A 190 -2.63 -33.49 -14.51
CA SER A 190 -1.22 -33.68 -14.18
C SER A 190 -0.97 -35.17 -13.94
N PRO A 191 -0.31 -35.90 -14.88
CA PRO A 191 0.08 -37.30 -14.65
C PRO A 191 1.03 -37.45 -13.46
N SER A 192 1.79 -36.40 -13.13
CA SER A 192 2.70 -36.38 -11.99
C SER A 192 2.02 -36.21 -10.63
N SER A 193 0.90 -35.49 -10.58
CA SER A 193 0.13 -35.22 -9.35
C SER A 193 -1.16 -36.05 -9.26
N LYS A 194 -1.49 -36.81 -10.31
CA LYS A 194 -2.72 -37.62 -10.47
C LYS A 194 -4.02 -36.88 -10.14
N THR A 195 -4.15 -35.66 -10.63
CA THR A 195 -5.33 -34.83 -10.39
C THR A 195 -5.63 -33.95 -11.59
N ALA A 196 -6.90 -33.59 -11.74
CA ALA A 196 -7.29 -32.41 -12.50
C ALA A 196 -6.65 -31.14 -11.87
N LEU A 197 -6.35 -30.16 -12.71
CA LEU A 197 -5.86 -28.83 -12.36
C LEU A 197 -6.79 -27.77 -12.96
N ALA A 198 -7.04 -26.68 -12.24
CA ALA A 198 -7.62 -25.48 -12.83
C ALA A 198 -6.57 -24.71 -13.66
N GLU A 199 -7.02 -23.81 -14.53
CA GLU A 199 -6.13 -22.93 -15.33
C GLU A 199 -5.21 -22.07 -14.44
N ALA A 200 -5.70 -21.62 -13.29
CA ALA A 200 -4.92 -20.91 -12.26
C ALA A 200 -3.84 -21.79 -11.59
N GLU A 201 -3.86 -23.10 -11.82
CA GLU A 201 -2.88 -24.08 -11.33
C GLU A 201 -1.90 -24.52 -12.43
N LEU A 202 -1.79 -23.76 -13.52
CA LEU A 202 -0.85 -23.99 -14.60
C LEU A 202 0.23 -22.91 -14.64
N GLU A 203 1.41 -23.28 -15.10
CA GLU A 203 2.44 -22.32 -15.47
C GLU A 203 3.01 -22.62 -16.86
N TYR A 204 3.61 -21.62 -17.47
CA TYR A 204 4.10 -21.67 -18.84
C TYR A 204 5.58 -21.28 -18.85
N PRO A 205 6.50 -22.23 -18.65
CA PRO A 205 7.93 -21.96 -18.61
C PRO A 205 8.47 -21.65 -20.02
N GLU A 206 9.41 -20.71 -20.10
CA GLU A 206 10.11 -20.42 -21.35
C GLU A 206 10.95 -21.60 -21.84
N GLY A 207 11.08 -21.75 -23.16
CA GLY A 207 11.95 -22.74 -23.78
C GLY A 207 11.41 -24.17 -23.86
N HIS A 208 10.11 -24.41 -23.62
CA HIS A 208 9.51 -25.70 -23.95
C HIS A 208 9.54 -25.96 -25.47
N VAL A 209 9.92 -27.17 -25.87
CA VAL A 209 9.99 -27.62 -27.26
C VAL A 209 9.23 -28.93 -27.42
N SER A 210 8.23 -28.94 -28.31
CA SER A 210 7.46 -30.12 -28.68
C SER A 210 7.97 -30.73 -30.01
N ARG A 211 7.73 -32.03 -30.22
CA ARG A 211 7.96 -32.69 -31.52
C ARG A 211 6.72 -32.48 -32.40
N SER A 212 6.79 -31.49 -33.27
CA SER A 212 5.75 -31.14 -34.23
C SER A 212 5.78 -32.09 -35.43
N ILE A 213 4.62 -32.54 -35.87
CA ILE A 213 4.48 -33.41 -37.05
C ILE A 213 3.42 -32.91 -38.03
N TYR A 214 3.68 -33.17 -39.30
CA TYR A 214 2.72 -33.04 -40.40
C TYR A 214 2.40 -34.44 -40.90
N VAL A 215 1.10 -34.77 -41.01
CA VAL A 215 0.63 -36.13 -41.28
C VAL A 215 -0.42 -36.12 -42.37
N GLY A 216 -0.27 -36.99 -43.37
CA GLY A 216 -1.26 -37.25 -44.40
C GLY A 216 -2.31 -38.26 -43.93
N PHE A 217 -3.59 -37.88 -44.02
CA PHE A 217 -4.74 -38.74 -43.79
C PHE A 217 -5.43 -39.04 -45.13
N HIS A 218 -5.49 -40.30 -45.55
CA HIS A 218 -5.95 -40.68 -46.90
C HIS A 218 -7.45 -40.45 -47.07
N VAL A 219 -7.87 -39.55 -47.96
CA VAL A 219 -9.29 -39.28 -48.25
C VAL A 219 -9.92 -40.51 -48.92
N ARG A 220 -11.11 -40.90 -48.48
CA ARG A 220 -11.84 -42.10 -48.94
C ARG A 220 -13.05 -41.72 -49.78
N ASN A 221 -13.92 -40.86 -49.25
CA ASN A 221 -15.10 -40.38 -49.97
C ASN A 221 -15.16 -38.84 -49.97
N LEU A 222 -15.59 -38.28 -51.10
CA LEU A 222 -15.82 -36.85 -51.27
C LEU A 222 -17.28 -36.49 -51.00
N SER A 223 -17.50 -35.31 -50.40
CA SER A 223 -18.81 -34.66 -50.30
C SER A 223 -19.46 -34.50 -51.69
N LYS A 224 -20.79 -34.41 -51.72
CA LYS A 224 -21.55 -34.31 -52.99
C LYS A 224 -21.15 -33.08 -53.84
N SER A 225 -20.77 -31.98 -53.21
CA SER A 225 -20.27 -30.76 -53.85
C SER A 225 -18.90 -30.97 -54.50
N LEU A 226 -17.96 -31.61 -53.80
CA LEU A 226 -16.58 -31.77 -54.26
C LEU A 226 -16.38 -32.89 -55.29
N GLN A 227 -17.33 -33.80 -55.48
CA GLN A 227 -17.22 -34.86 -56.49
C GLN A 227 -16.99 -34.32 -57.92
N SER A 228 -17.55 -33.16 -58.28
CA SER A 228 -17.35 -32.55 -59.60
C SER A 228 -15.96 -31.93 -59.77
N LYS A 229 -15.37 -31.40 -58.68
CA LYS A 229 -14.08 -30.69 -58.68
C LYS A 229 -12.89 -31.62 -58.45
N LEU A 230 -13.00 -32.56 -57.51
CA LEU A 230 -11.87 -33.29 -56.93
C LEU A 230 -11.78 -34.77 -57.30
N LYS A 231 -12.80 -35.37 -57.93
CA LYS A 231 -12.80 -36.81 -58.28
C LYS A 231 -11.60 -37.25 -59.12
N ARG A 232 -10.99 -36.34 -59.89
CA ARG A 232 -9.76 -36.58 -60.68
C ARG A 232 -8.48 -36.79 -59.84
N TYR A 233 -8.48 -36.39 -58.57
CA TYR A 233 -7.35 -36.57 -57.65
C TYR A 233 -7.50 -37.83 -56.78
N MET A 234 -8.66 -38.49 -56.84
CA MET A 234 -8.92 -39.74 -56.13
C MET A 234 -8.35 -40.93 -56.92
N PRO A 235 -7.81 -41.98 -56.27
CA PRO A 235 -7.74 -42.16 -54.81
C PRO A 235 -6.57 -41.44 -54.13
N SER A 236 -5.60 -40.86 -54.87
CA SER A 236 -4.34 -40.32 -54.36
C SER A 236 -4.43 -39.01 -53.54
N LEU A 237 -5.59 -38.67 -52.98
CA LEU A 237 -5.83 -37.42 -52.25
C LEU A 237 -5.71 -37.61 -50.73
N TRP A 238 -4.96 -36.74 -50.08
CA TRP A 238 -4.68 -36.79 -48.65
C TRP A 238 -5.06 -35.46 -47.98
N ALA A 239 -5.60 -35.52 -46.77
CA ALA A 239 -5.71 -34.36 -45.88
C ALA A 239 -4.42 -34.22 -45.09
N ALA A 240 -3.67 -33.13 -45.27
CA ALA A 240 -2.47 -32.86 -44.49
C ALA A 240 -2.88 -32.16 -43.19
N ILE A 241 -2.69 -32.80 -42.04
CA ILE A 241 -2.87 -32.17 -40.72
C ILE A 241 -1.53 -31.78 -40.11
N TRP A 242 -1.59 -30.94 -39.08
CA TRP A 242 -0.46 -30.59 -38.23
C TRP A 242 -0.81 -30.83 -36.76
N THR A 243 0.16 -31.28 -35.95
CA THR A 243 0.03 -31.30 -34.49
C THR A 243 1.37 -31.23 -33.77
N THR A 244 1.37 -30.61 -32.59
CA THR A 244 2.48 -30.62 -31.62
C THR A 244 2.40 -31.79 -30.62
N THR A 245 1.32 -32.57 -30.65
CA THR A 245 1.07 -33.69 -29.71
C THR A 245 0.87 -35.02 -30.45
N PRO A 246 1.92 -35.63 -31.05
CA PRO A 246 1.85 -36.91 -31.75
C PRO A 246 1.07 -38.00 -30.99
N TRP A 247 1.24 -38.07 -29.68
CA TRP A 247 0.55 -39.03 -28.80
C TRP A 247 -1.00 -38.95 -28.86
N THR A 248 -1.59 -37.87 -29.36
CA THR A 248 -3.05 -37.74 -29.52
C THR A 248 -3.61 -38.39 -30.79
N ILE A 249 -2.76 -38.73 -31.77
CA ILE A 249 -3.19 -39.29 -33.06
C ILE A 249 -4.03 -40.58 -32.90
N PRO A 250 -3.71 -41.57 -32.03
CA PRO A 250 -4.57 -42.74 -31.81
C PRO A 250 -6.03 -42.40 -31.42
N ALA A 251 -6.25 -41.25 -30.78
CA ALA A 251 -7.57 -40.78 -30.35
C ALA A 251 -8.32 -39.96 -31.43
N ASN A 252 -7.73 -39.75 -32.61
CA ASN A 252 -8.31 -38.93 -33.68
C ASN A 252 -9.62 -39.52 -34.25
N LEU A 253 -10.71 -38.74 -34.22
CA LEU A 253 -12.04 -39.14 -34.67
C LEU A 253 -12.62 -38.26 -35.78
N ALA A 254 -12.05 -37.07 -36.03
CA ALA A 254 -12.44 -36.18 -37.12
C ALA A 254 -11.22 -35.36 -37.62
N ILE A 255 -11.41 -34.69 -38.75
CA ILE A 255 -10.59 -33.54 -39.14
C ILE A 255 -11.54 -32.34 -39.20
N ALA A 256 -11.27 -31.33 -38.39
CA ALA A 256 -12.02 -30.08 -38.38
C ALA A 256 -11.40 -29.09 -39.38
N VAL A 257 -12.27 -28.33 -40.06
CA VAL A 257 -11.91 -27.26 -41.00
C VAL A 257 -12.73 -26.00 -40.75
N ASN A 258 -12.16 -24.83 -41.01
CA ASN A 258 -12.91 -23.58 -40.93
C ASN A 258 -13.84 -23.48 -42.16
N PRO A 259 -15.17 -23.31 -42.00
CA PRO A 259 -16.09 -23.23 -43.14
C PRO A 259 -15.83 -22.04 -44.09
N GLU A 260 -15.25 -20.96 -43.57
CA GLU A 260 -15.07 -19.68 -44.28
C GLU A 260 -13.71 -19.56 -44.98
N LEU A 261 -12.68 -20.28 -44.52
CA LEU A 261 -11.37 -20.30 -45.17
C LEU A 261 -11.43 -20.99 -46.54
N MET A 262 -10.55 -20.55 -47.44
CA MET A 262 -10.34 -21.21 -48.72
C MET A 262 -9.28 -22.31 -48.59
N TYR A 263 -9.57 -23.47 -49.18
CA TYR A 263 -8.69 -24.64 -49.20
C TYR A 263 -8.24 -24.95 -50.63
N ALA A 264 -7.05 -25.52 -50.74
CA ALA A 264 -6.41 -25.93 -51.99
C ALA A 264 -6.18 -27.44 -52.03
N VAL A 265 -6.27 -28.03 -53.22
CA VAL A 265 -5.47 -29.22 -53.55
C VAL A 265 -4.11 -28.74 -54.06
N VAL A 266 -3.04 -29.18 -53.43
CA VAL A 266 -1.66 -28.95 -53.86
C VAL A 266 -0.97 -30.24 -54.30
N GLU A 267 -0.04 -30.10 -55.24
CA GLU A 267 0.82 -31.18 -55.76
C GLU A 267 2.30 -30.79 -55.52
N PRO A 268 3.08 -31.61 -54.78
CA PRO A 268 4.51 -31.43 -54.69
C PRO A 268 5.23 -31.98 -55.96
N PRO A 269 6.40 -31.45 -56.32
CA PRO A 269 7.25 -31.98 -57.38
C PRO A 269 7.50 -33.50 -57.27
N ALA A 270 7.54 -34.15 -58.44
CA ALA A 270 7.74 -35.61 -58.56
C ALA A 270 9.08 -36.14 -58.02
N ASN A 271 10.01 -35.24 -57.67
CA ASN A 271 11.30 -35.52 -57.04
C ASN A 271 11.39 -35.05 -55.58
N SER A 272 10.28 -34.67 -54.95
CA SER A 272 10.24 -34.32 -53.52
C SER A 272 10.34 -35.56 -52.62
N HIS A 273 10.57 -35.32 -51.33
CA HIS A 273 10.56 -36.37 -50.30
C HIS A 273 9.15 -36.65 -49.75
N ILE A 274 8.11 -35.94 -50.22
CA ILE A 274 6.73 -36.09 -49.78
C ILE A 274 6.09 -37.25 -50.55
N ALA A 275 5.62 -38.28 -49.84
CA ALA A 275 5.02 -39.47 -50.44
C ALA A 275 3.61 -39.23 -51.01
N GLN A 276 2.93 -38.18 -50.56
CA GLN A 276 1.54 -37.86 -50.91
C GLN A 276 1.47 -37.04 -52.21
N GLN A 277 0.89 -37.64 -53.26
CA GLN A 277 0.77 -37.02 -54.59
C GLN A 277 -0.11 -35.75 -54.58
N PHE A 278 -1.24 -35.78 -53.87
CA PHE A 278 -2.14 -34.62 -53.76
C PHE A 278 -2.52 -34.40 -52.29
N MET A 279 -2.36 -33.17 -51.80
CA MET A 279 -2.65 -32.80 -50.42
C MET A 279 -3.70 -31.68 -50.33
N LEU A 280 -4.58 -31.76 -49.33
CA LEU A 280 -5.49 -30.70 -48.91
C LEU A 280 -4.81 -29.84 -47.85
N VAL A 281 -4.77 -28.53 -48.07
CA VAL A 281 -4.24 -27.49 -47.17
C VAL A 281 -5.07 -26.21 -47.30
N ALA A 282 -5.04 -25.30 -46.33
CA ALA A 282 -5.58 -23.94 -46.51
C ALA A 282 -4.76 -23.18 -47.58
N VAL A 283 -5.42 -22.36 -48.40
CA VAL A 283 -4.78 -21.59 -49.49
C VAL A 283 -3.67 -20.69 -48.94
N ASP A 284 -3.96 -19.95 -47.88
CA ASP A 284 -3.02 -18.97 -47.32
C ASP A 284 -1.86 -19.64 -46.54
N ALA A 285 -1.95 -20.94 -46.29
CA ALA A 285 -0.86 -21.73 -45.71
C ALA A 285 0.13 -22.25 -46.77
N VAL A 286 -0.18 -22.20 -48.08
CA VAL A 286 0.61 -22.88 -49.13
C VAL A 286 2.05 -22.40 -49.21
N ASP A 287 2.30 -21.08 -49.18
CA ASP A 287 3.65 -20.53 -49.27
C ASP A 287 4.49 -20.88 -48.02
N ARG A 288 3.88 -20.76 -46.83
CA ARG A 288 4.49 -21.14 -45.56
C ARG A 288 4.81 -22.63 -45.52
N LEU A 289 3.88 -23.49 -45.94
CA LEU A 289 4.09 -24.94 -46.02
C LEU A 289 5.15 -25.32 -47.07
N SER A 290 5.23 -24.58 -48.19
CA SER A 290 6.29 -24.79 -49.19
C SER A 290 7.68 -24.51 -48.61
N ALA A 291 7.81 -23.44 -47.82
CA ALA A 291 9.03 -23.15 -47.08
C ALA A 291 9.29 -24.19 -45.98
N THR A 292 8.27 -24.57 -45.21
CA THR A 292 8.38 -25.57 -44.12
C THR A 292 8.82 -26.93 -44.66
N PHE A 293 8.26 -27.39 -45.78
CA PHE A 293 8.64 -28.65 -46.43
C PHE A 293 9.83 -28.50 -47.39
N ASN A 294 10.42 -27.31 -47.51
CA ASN A 294 11.53 -27.02 -48.43
C ASN A 294 11.27 -27.56 -49.85
N THR A 295 10.05 -27.37 -50.34
CA THR A 295 9.51 -27.95 -51.59
C THR A 295 8.36 -27.06 -52.08
N GLU A 296 8.38 -26.62 -53.34
CA GLU A 296 7.31 -25.80 -53.93
C GLU A 296 5.99 -26.59 -53.99
N LEU A 297 4.90 -26.08 -53.41
CA LEU A 297 3.57 -26.73 -53.46
C LEU A 297 2.69 -26.06 -54.51
N LYS A 298 2.43 -26.76 -55.62
CA LYS A 298 1.65 -26.20 -56.73
C LYS A 298 0.14 -26.35 -56.49
N ILE A 299 -0.58 -25.23 -56.43
CA ILE A 299 -2.06 -25.23 -56.34
C ILE A 299 -2.68 -25.74 -57.64
N LEU A 300 -3.57 -26.75 -57.54
CA LEU A 300 -4.28 -27.37 -58.66
C LEU A 300 -5.78 -27.04 -58.71
N ALA A 301 -6.40 -26.79 -57.56
CA ALA A 301 -7.81 -26.43 -57.42
C ALA A 301 -8.05 -25.75 -56.06
N THR A 302 -9.01 -24.83 -55.98
CA THR A 302 -9.43 -24.18 -54.73
C THR A 302 -10.95 -24.21 -54.52
N PHE A 303 -11.39 -24.18 -53.26
CA PHE A 303 -12.79 -24.25 -52.83
C PHE A 303 -12.93 -23.79 -51.36
N PRO A 304 -14.09 -23.30 -50.93
CA PRO A 304 -14.34 -22.94 -49.53
C PRO A 304 -14.39 -24.18 -48.63
N GLY A 305 -13.94 -24.04 -47.38
CA GLY A 305 -13.85 -25.14 -46.40
C GLY A 305 -15.19 -25.81 -46.10
N LYS A 306 -16.30 -25.05 -46.18
CA LYS A 306 -17.66 -25.58 -46.07
C LYS A 306 -17.96 -26.71 -47.07
N GLU A 307 -17.29 -26.76 -48.23
CA GLU A 307 -17.48 -27.87 -49.17
C GLU A 307 -16.79 -29.18 -48.75
N LEU A 308 -15.82 -29.15 -47.83
CA LEU A 308 -15.15 -30.35 -47.30
C LEU A 308 -16.00 -31.13 -46.30
N GLU A 309 -17.01 -30.48 -45.69
CA GLU A 309 -17.90 -31.12 -44.72
C GLU A 309 -18.61 -32.35 -45.32
N GLY A 310 -18.55 -33.48 -44.60
CA GLY A 310 -19.09 -34.76 -45.07
C GLY A 310 -18.18 -35.52 -46.05
N CYS A 311 -16.95 -35.06 -46.31
CA CYS A 311 -15.90 -35.95 -46.78
C CYS A 311 -15.52 -36.95 -45.67
N THR A 312 -14.91 -38.08 -46.04
CA THR A 312 -14.37 -39.05 -45.08
C THR A 312 -12.94 -39.43 -45.45
N TYR A 313 -12.15 -39.81 -44.46
CA TYR A 313 -10.77 -40.26 -44.61
C TYR A 313 -10.55 -41.57 -43.84
N LYS A 314 -9.47 -42.29 -44.18
CA LYS A 314 -8.97 -43.41 -43.40
C LYS A 314 -7.91 -42.93 -42.41
N HIS A 315 -8.04 -43.34 -41.16
CA HIS A 315 -7.08 -43.08 -40.09
C HIS A 315 -5.72 -43.74 -40.41
N PRO A 316 -4.57 -43.07 -40.18
CA PRO A 316 -3.27 -43.55 -40.65
C PRO A 316 -2.77 -44.82 -39.96
N LEU A 317 -3.14 -45.01 -38.68
CA LEU A 317 -2.64 -46.11 -37.83
C LEU A 317 -3.68 -47.18 -37.47
N PHE A 318 -4.96 -46.95 -37.77
CA PHE A 318 -6.06 -47.84 -37.35
C PHE A 318 -7.01 -48.05 -38.52
N ASP A 319 -7.69 -49.20 -38.58
CA ASP A 319 -8.69 -49.48 -39.62
C ASP A 319 -10.03 -48.80 -39.30
N ARG A 320 -9.99 -47.46 -39.17
CA ARG A 320 -11.10 -46.57 -38.85
C ARG A 320 -11.29 -45.56 -39.97
N GLU A 321 -12.51 -45.40 -40.47
CA GLU A 321 -12.89 -44.26 -41.29
C GLU A 321 -13.56 -43.18 -40.42
N SER A 322 -13.28 -41.92 -40.72
CA SER A 322 -13.70 -40.76 -39.92
C SER A 322 -14.09 -39.57 -40.81
N PRO A 323 -15.00 -38.69 -40.37
CA PRO A 323 -15.49 -37.55 -41.15
C PRO A 323 -14.56 -36.34 -41.11
N ILE A 324 -14.58 -35.56 -42.18
CA ILE A 324 -14.19 -34.14 -42.15
C ILE A 324 -15.43 -33.32 -41.77
N VAL A 325 -15.30 -32.49 -40.73
CA VAL A 325 -16.39 -31.74 -40.10
C VAL A 325 -16.15 -30.24 -40.17
N ALA A 326 -17.23 -29.44 -40.19
CA ALA A 326 -17.11 -28.03 -39.87
C ALA A 326 -16.58 -27.88 -38.43
N GLY A 327 -15.49 -27.12 -38.26
CA GLY A 327 -14.88 -26.73 -36.99
C GLY A 327 -15.37 -25.35 -36.56
N GLY A 328 -14.46 -24.39 -36.44
CA GLY A 328 -14.78 -23.01 -36.09
C GLY A 328 -13.72 -22.02 -36.55
N ASP A 329 -13.86 -20.80 -36.07
CA ASP A 329 -12.92 -19.68 -36.18
C ASP A 329 -11.58 -19.93 -35.45
N TYR A 330 -11.56 -20.79 -34.43
CA TYR A 330 -10.32 -21.28 -33.79
C TYR A 330 -9.33 -21.95 -34.77
N ILE A 331 -9.77 -22.30 -35.98
CA ILE A 331 -8.95 -22.85 -37.06
C ILE A 331 -8.55 -21.72 -38.01
N THR A 332 -7.28 -21.32 -37.97
CA THR A 332 -6.69 -20.28 -38.84
C THR A 332 -5.69 -20.87 -39.84
N ALA A 333 -5.22 -20.04 -40.78
CA ALA A 333 -4.16 -20.41 -41.73
C ALA A 333 -2.74 -19.99 -41.26
N ASP A 334 -2.62 -19.28 -40.13
CA ASP A 334 -1.35 -18.72 -39.66
C ASP A 334 -0.39 -19.80 -39.13
N SER A 335 -0.93 -20.91 -38.64
CA SER A 335 -0.18 -22.05 -38.12
C SER A 335 -0.67 -23.38 -38.70
N GLY A 336 0.16 -24.42 -38.65
CA GLY A 336 -0.16 -25.74 -39.18
C GLY A 336 -0.55 -25.73 -40.67
N THR A 337 -1.59 -26.48 -41.02
CA THR A 337 -2.08 -26.64 -42.41
C THR A 337 -3.46 -26.04 -42.67
N GLY A 338 -4.11 -25.50 -41.64
CA GLY A 338 -5.55 -25.15 -41.66
C GLY A 338 -6.50 -26.36 -41.60
N LEU A 339 -5.99 -27.59 -41.50
CA LEU A 339 -6.78 -28.78 -41.19
C LEU A 339 -6.34 -29.31 -39.81
N VAL A 340 -7.25 -29.28 -38.84
CA VAL A 340 -6.95 -29.66 -37.45
C VAL A 340 -7.47 -31.07 -37.22
N HIS A 341 -6.59 -31.97 -36.76
CA HIS A 341 -7.01 -33.30 -36.33
C HIS A 341 -7.78 -33.17 -35.00
N THR A 342 -8.89 -33.89 -34.84
CA THR A 342 -9.81 -33.74 -33.71
C THR A 342 -9.85 -35.01 -32.86
N ALA A 343 -9.43 -34.90 -31.59
CA ALA A 343 -9.43 -35.95 -30.58
C ALA A 343 -10.26 -35.50 -29.35
N PRO A 344 -11.60 -35.73 -29.33
CA PRO A 344 -12.50 -35.18 -28.31
C PRO A 344 -12.19 -35.51 -26.84
N GLY A 345 -11.37 -36.53 -26.56
CA GLY A 345 -10.87 -36.84 -25.21
C GLY A 345 -9.66 -36.00 -24.75
N HIS A 346 -9.05 -35.20 -25.63
CA HIS A 346 -7.74 -34.57 -25.43
C HIS A 346 -7.65 -33.10 -25.86
N GLY A 347 -8.78 -32.42 -26.09
CA GLY A 347 -8.82 -30.99 -26.36
C GLY A 347 -10.19 -30.39 -26.08
N GLN A 348 -10.24 -29.14 -25.61
CA GLN A 348 -11.51 -28.46 -25.28
C GLN A 348 -12.33 -28.15 -26.53
N GLU A 349 -11.72 -27.51 -27.54
CA GLU A 349 -12.38 -27.29 -28.84
C GLU A 349 -12.75 -28.60 -29.53
N ASP A 350 -11.87 -29.60 -29.44
CA ASP A 350 -12.14 -30.94 -29.97
C ASP A 350 -13.36 -31.61 -29.33
N PHE A 351 -13.57 -31.39 -28.03
CA PHE A 351 -14.75 -31.85 -27.31
C PHE A 351 -16.01 -31.07 -27.71
N ILE A 352 -15.91 -29.74 -27.89
CA ILE A 352 -17.04 -28.89 -28.32
C ILE A 352 -17.49 -29.29 -29.72
N VAL A 353 -16.56 -29.38 -30.69
CA VAL A 353 -16.83 -29.84 -32.05
C VAL A 353 -17.30 -31.30 -32.05
N GLY A 354 -16.64 -32.17 -31.27
CA GLY A 354 -17.03 -33.58 -31.12
C GLY A 354 -18.46 -33.74 -30.63
N LYS A 355 -18.85 -33.03 -29.57
CA LYS A 355 -20.21 -33.01 -29.02
C LYS A 355 -21.22 -32.50 -30.05
N ARG A 356 -20.91 -31.42 -30.77
CA ARG A 356 -21.77 -30.85 -31.83
C ARG A 356 -21.96 -31.83 -32.99
N CYS A 357 -20.95 -32.61 -33.33
CA CYS A 357 -20.96 -33.57 -34.43
C CYS A 357 -21.34 -35.01 -34.02
N GLY A 358 -21.64 -35.26 -32.73
CA GLY A 358 -22.01 -36.59 -32.22
C GLY A 358 -20.85 -37.60 -32.16
N LEU A 359 -19.60 -37.13 -32.07
CA LEU A 359 -18.42 -37.99 -31.94
C LEU A 359 -18.25 -38.50 -30.50
N PRO A 360 -17.80 -39.76 -30.29
CA PRO A 360 -17.51 -40.29 -28.96
C PRO A 360 -16.27 -39.63 -28.33
N VAL A 361 -16.22 -39.59 -27.00
CA VAL A 361 -15.11 -38.99 -26.23
C VAL A 361 -14.00 -40.02 -25.99
N LEU A 362 -13.37 -40.49 -27.08
CA LEU A 362 -12.32 -41.50 -27.04
C LEU A 362 -11.08 -40.96 -26.30
N THR A 363 -10.67 -41.64 -25.23
CA THR A 363 -9.62 -41.19 -24.31
C THR A 363 -8.68 -42.37 -23.96
N PRO A 364 -7.81 -42.80 -24.90
CA PRO A 364 -7.02 -44.02 -24.76
C PRO A 364 -5.78 -43.82 -23.85
N VAL A 365 -5.91 -43.03 -22.77
CA VAL A 365 -4.83 -42.67 -21.84
C VAL A 365 -5.33 -42.74 -20.39
N ASP A 366 -4.57 -43.42 -19.52
CA ASP A 366 -4.87 -43.60 -18.10
C ASP A 366 -4.51 -42.37 -17.23
N GLU A 367 -4.77 -42.47 -15.92
CA GLU A 367 -4.43 -41.45 -14.93
C GLU A 367 -2.92 -41.18 -14.78
N ASN A 368 -2.07 -42.13 -15.14
CA ASN A 368 -0.61 -42.04 -15.09
C ASN A 368 -0.02 -41.41 -16.37
N GLY A 369 -0.85 -41.09 -17.37
CA GLY A 369 -0.41 -40.65 -18.68
C GLY A 369 0.14 -41.80 -19.55
N ASN A 370 -0.25 -43.05 -19.29
CA ASN A 370 0.10 -44.20 -20.12
C ASN A 370 -1.05 -44.54 -21.06
N PHE A 371 -0.74 -44.99 -22.27
CA PHE A 371 -1.76 -45.47 -23.20
C PHE A 371 -2.52 -46.70 -22.66
N THR A 372 -3.84 -46.72 -22.81
CA THR A 372 -4.71 -47.87 -22.47
C THR A 372 -4.71 -48.91 -23.59
N ALA A 373 -5.41 -50.04 -23.39
CA ALA A 373 -5.60 -51.06 -24.42
C ALA A 373 -6.32 -50.52 -25.68
N GLU A 374 -7.07 -49.43 -25.58
CA GLU A 374 -7.73 -48.78 -26.73
C GLU A 374 -6.73 -48.13 -27.70
N ALA A 375 -5.49 -47.88 -27.26
CA ALA A 375 -4.39 -47.40 -28.11
C ALA A 375 -3.73 -48.52 -28.95
N GLY A 376 -4.19 -49.77 -28.87
CA GLY A 376 -3.61 -50.88 -29.63
C GLY A 376 -2.15 -51.14 -29.29
N GLU A 377 -1.25 -51.06 -30.27
CA GLU A 377 0.18 -51.38 -30.10
C GLU A 377 0.95 -50.45 -29.16
N PHE A 378 0.41 -49.26 -28.87
CA PHE A 378 1.05 -48.28 -27.97
C PHE A 378 0.77 -48.50 -26.49
N ALA A 379 -0.10 -49.46 -26.13
CA ALA A 379 -0.56 -49.70 -24.77
C ALA A 379 0.59 -49.85 -23.76
N GLY A 380 0.49 -49.14 -22.63
CA GLY A 380 1.50 -49.11 -21.57
C GLY A 380 2.64 -48.10 -21.78
N LEU A 381 2.79 -47.48 -22.96
CA LEU A 381 3.78 -46.40 -23.16
C LEU A 381 3.28 -45.07 -22.59
N ASN A 382 4.17 -44.32 -21.93
CA ASN A 382 3.84 -42.99 -21.38
C ASN A 382 3.85 -41.90 -22.45
N VAL A 383 2.77 -41.11 -22.53
CA VAL A 383 2.55 -40.09 -23.56
C VAL A 383 3.51 -38.89 -23.46
N LEU A 384 4.02 -38.58 -22.26
CA LEU A 384 5.04 -37.54 -22.03
C LEU A 384 6.47 -38.09 -22.13
N GLY A 385 6.62 -39.41 -22.32
CA GLY A 385 7.89 -40.08 -22.57
C GLY A 385 7.92 -40.68 -23.99
N ASN A 386 8.15 -41.99 -24.07
CA ASN A 386 8.38 -42.71 -25.33
C ASN A 386 7.14 -42.79 -26.25
N GLY A 387 5.94 -42.47 -25.75
CA GLY A 387 4.69 -42.55 -26.51
C GLY A 387 4.69 -41.69 -27.78
N ASN A 388 5.25 -40.47 -27.74
CA ASN A 388 5.39 -39.64 -28.94
C ASN A 388 6.28 -40.31 -29.99
N SER A 389 7.45 -40.82 -29.58
CA SER A 389 8.39 -41.50 -30.50
C SER A 389 7.74 -42.70 -31.17
N ALA A 390 7.05 -43.55 -30.41
CA ALA A 390 6.40 -44.75 -30.95
C ALA A 390 5.32 -44.41 -31.99
N VAL A 391 4.50 -43.38 -31.75
CA VAL A 391 3.49 -42.94 -32.71
C VAL A 391 4.13 -42.35 -33.98
N ILE A 392 5.19 -41.55 -33.85
CA ILE A 392 5.93 -41.01 -35.01
C ILE A 392 6.52 -42.13 -35.86
N GLU A 393 7.20 -43.10 -35.24
CA GLU A 393 7.76 -44.26 -35.94
C GLU A 393 6.69 -45.10 -36.66
N ALA A 394 5.50 -45.24 -36.07
CA ALA A 394 4.39 -45.94 -36.70
C ALA A 394 3.85 -45.17 -37.92
N LEU A 395 3.76 -43.83 -37.85
CA LEU A 395 3.35 -42.97 -38.96
C LEU A 395 4.36 -42.96 -40.11
N GLU A 396 5.66 -43.04 -39.79
CA GLU A 396 6.74 -43.19 -40.78
C GLU A 396 6.66 -44.56 -41.48
N LYS A 397 6.53 -45.66 -40.72
CA LYS A 397 6.34 -47.03 -41.25
C LYS A 397 5.07 -47.13 -42.13
N ALA A 398 4.03 -46.38 -41.80
CA ALA A 398 2.79 -46.27 -42.59
C ALA A 398 2.90 -45.34 -43.82
N ASN A 399 4.05 -44.70 -44.07
CA ASN A 399 4.25 -43.66 -45.09
C ASN A 399 3.22 -42.51 -45.00
N CYS A 400 2.75 -42.20 -43.79
CA CYS A 400 1.78 -41.14 -43.52
C CYS A 400 2.44 -39.88 -42.93
N LEU A 401 3.66 -39.98 -42.39
CA LEU A 401 4.44 -38.83 -41.93
C LEU A 401 4.94 -38.01 -43.14
N ILE A 402 4.66 -36.71 -43.17
CA ILE A 402 5.14 -35.76 -44.19
C ILE A 402 6.43 -35.10 -43.72
N LYS A 403 6.45 -34.60 -42.48
CA LYS A 403 7.60 -33.96 -41.86
C LYS A 403 7.51 -34.05 -40.32
N GLU A 404 8.66 -34.17 -39.66
CA GLU A 404 8.83 -33.87 -38.24
C GLU A 404 9.70 -32.61 -38.08
N GLU A 405 9.40 -31.76 -37.08
CA GLU A 405 10.26 -30.65 -36.68
C GLU A 405 10.19 -30.36 -35.16
N ALA A 406 11.24 -29.74 -34.63
CA ALA A 406 11.24 -29.21 -33.26
C ALA A 406 10.48 -27.88 -33.22
N TYR A 407 9.47 -27.77 -32.36
CA TYR A 407 8.59 -26.60 -32.28
C TYR A 407 8.64 -25.94 -30.89
N PRO A 408 9.35 -24.81 -30.73
CA PRO A 408 9.39 -24.06 -29.48
C PRO A 408 8.09 -23.28 -29.29
N HIS A 409 7.39 -23.50 -28.18
CA HIS A 409 6.11 -22.83 -27.88
C HIS A 409 5.78 -22.86 -26.39
N SER A 410 4.81 -22.03 -25.99
CA SER A 410 4.25 -22.02 -24.64
C SER A 410 3.43 -23.28 -24.39
N TYR A 411 3.71 -24.00 -23.29
CA TYR A 411 3.02 -25.25 -22.94
C TYR A 411 2.69 -25.28 -21.44
N PRO A 412 1.53 -25.83 -21.03
CA PRO A 412 1.11 -25.83 -19.63
C PRO A 412 1.82 -26.92 -18.80
N TYR A 413 2.50 -26.48 -17.74
CA TYR A 413 3.13 -27.31 -16.72
C TYR A 413 2.36 -27.24 -15.40
N ASP A 414 2.42 -28.31 -14.62
CA ASP A 414 1.98 -28.35 -13.23
C ASP A 414 2.87 -27.40 -12.43
N TRP A 415 2.27 -26.32 -11.92
CA TRP A 415 2.99 -25.22 -11.25
C TRP A 415 3.79 -25.63 -10.00
N ARG A 416 3.62 -26.87 -9.52
CA ARG A 416 4.26 -27.37 -8.29
C ARG A 416 5.25 -28.48 -8.57
N THR A 417 4.91 -29.43 -9.45
CA THR A 417 5.84 -30.52 -9.83
C THR A 417 6.80 -30.11 -10.93
N LYS A 418 6.57 -28.97 -11.61
CA LYS A 418 7.40 -28.46 -12.71
C LYS A 418 7.49 -29.44 -13.88
N LYS A 419 6.40 -30.19 -14.14
CA LYS A 419 6.29 -31.20 -15.21
C LYS A 419 5.15 -30.86 -16.18
N PRO A 420 5.23 -31.27 -17.45
CA PRO A 420 4.16 -31.01 -18.43
C PRO A 420 2.83 -31.63 -18.00
N THR A 421 1.73 -30.95 -18.30
CA THR A 421 0.36 -31.46 -18.15
C THR A 421 -0.14 -32.06 -19.46
N ILE A 422 -1.29 -32.74 -19.44
CA ILE A 422 -2.02 -33.17 -20.65
C ILE A 422 -3.49 -32.77 -20.53
N PHE A 423 -4.18 -32.64 -21.65
CA PHE A 423 -5.65 -32.69 -21.65
C PHE A 423 -6.10 -34.16 -21.64
N ARG A 424 -7.03 -34.49 -20.76
CA ARG A 424 -7.59 -35.85 -20.65
C ARG A 424 -9.04 -35.77 -20.19
N ALA A 425 -9.95 -36.50 -20.84
CA ALA A 425 -11.32 -36.61 -20.37
C ALA A 425 -11.45 -37.54 -19.15
N THR A 426 -12.21 -37.09 -18.17
CA THR A 426 -12.45 -37.81 -16.91
C THR A 426 -13.80 -37.38 -16.35
N GLU A 427 -14.46 -38.27 -15.59
CA GLU A 427 -15.66 -37.93 -14.85
C GLU A 427 -15.28 -36.95 -13.72
N GLN A 428 -15.77 -35.72 -13.80
CA GLN A 428 -15.51 -34.64 -12.83
C GLN A 428 -16.81 -33.93 -12.47
N TRP A 429 -16.81 -33.21 -11.35
CA TRP A 429 -17.89 -32.34 -10.92
C TRP A 429 -17.62 -30.91 -11.39
N PHE A 430 -18.65 -30.30 -11.99
CA PHE A 430 -18.60 -28.96 -12.53
C PHE A 430 -19.69 -28.09 -11.90
N ALA A 431 -19.36 -26.84 -11.60
CA ALA A 431 -20.34 -25.77 -11.42
C ALA A 431 -20.50 -25.04 -12.76
N SER A 432 -21.69 -25.13 -13.36
CA SER A 432 -22.05 -24.37 -14.56
C SER A 432 -22.27 -22.90 -14.20
N VAL A 433 -21.55 -22.01 -14.87
CA VAL A 433 -21.75 -20.55 -14.72
C VAL A 433 -22.87 -20.06 -15.65
N GLU A 434 -23.13 -20.77 -16.74
CA GLU A 434 -24.16 -20.44 -17.74
C GLU A 434 -25.55 -20.21 -17.11
N GLY A 435 -25.92 -20.98 -16.08
CA GLY A 435 -27.22 -20.88 -15.40
C GLY A 435 -27.42 -19.67 -14.48
N PHE A 436 -26.40 -18.82 -14.26
CA PHE A 436 -26.49 -17.58 -13.48
C PHE A 436 -25.52 -16.48 -13.95
N ARG A 437 -25.03 -16.56 -15.20
CA ARG A 437 -24.00 -15.64 -15.72
C ARG A 437 -24.51 -14.20 -15.77
N ASP A 438 -25.74 -14.00 -16.22
CA ASP A 438 -26.32 -12.66 -16.38
C ASP A 438 -26.55 -11.99 -15.01
N GLU A 439 -26.96 -12.75 -14.00
CA GLU A 439 -27.00 -12.31 -12.61
C GLU A 439 -25.62 -11.96 -12.06
N ALA A 440 -24.58 -12.73 -12.42
CA ALA A 440 -23.20 -12.46 -11.99
C ALA A 440 -22.63 -11.19 -12.64
N LEU A 441 -22.87 -10.98 -13.94
CA LEU A 441 -22.49 -9.76 -14.66
C LEU A 441 -23.24 -8.54 -14.12
N LYS A 442 -24.54 -8.68 -13.83
CA LYS A 442 -25.34 -7.64 -13.16
C LYS A 442 -24.87 -7.38 -11.73
N ALA A 443 -24.39 -8.39 -11.00
CA ALA A 443 -23.83 -8.20 -9.67
C ALA A 443 -22.51 -7.40 -9.74
N ILE A 444 -21.64 -7.69 -10.73
CA ILE A 444 -20.38 -6.95 -10.96
C ILE A 444 -20.63 -5.46 -11.16
N SER A 445 -21.62 -5.07 -11.98
CA SER A 445 -21.91 -3.65 -12.27
C SER A 445 -22.52 -2.87 -11.10
N ASN A 446 -22.86 -3.54 -9.98
CA ASN A 446 -23.34 -2.91 -8.75
C ASN A 446 -22.24 -2.82 -7.67
N VAL A 447 -21.03 -3.30 -7.95
CA VAL A 447 -19.87 -3.23 -7.05
C VAL A 447 -19.03 -2.01 -7.38
N ASN A 448 -18.53 -1.33 -6.36
CA ASN A 448 -17.54 -0.27 -6.53
C ASN A 448 -16.13 -0.87 -6.71
N TRP A 449 -15.51 -0.68 -7.88
CA TRP A 449 -14.19 -1.23 -8.22
C TRP A 449 -13.09 -0.19 -8.10
N ILE A 450 -12.06 -0.47 -7.30
CA ILE A 450 -10.91 0.41 -7.05
C ILE A 450 -9.61 -0.34 -7.39
N PRO A 451 -8.90 0.00 -8.49
CA PRO A 451 -9.28 0.96 -9.53
C PRO A 451 -10.42 0.42 -10.43
N ALA A 452 -11.14 1.31 -11.10
CA ALA A 452 -12.30 0.98 -11.94
C ALA A 452 -11.99 -0.05 -13.06
N GLN A 453 -10.73 -0.14 -13.49
CA GLN A 453 -10.28 -1.14 -14.47
C GLN A 453 -10.47 -2.60 -14.01
N GLY A 454 -10.61 -2.84 -12.69
CA GLY A 454 -10.92 -4.16 -12.14
C GLY A 454 -12.26 -4.73 -12.62
N GLU A 455 -13.25 -3.86 -12.85
CA GLU A 455 -14.56 -4.23 -13.39
C GLU A 455 -14.42 -4.91 -14.76
N ASN A 456 -13.72 -4.26 -15.70
CA ASN A 456 -13.47 -4.80 -17.04
C ASN A 456 -12.76 -6.17 -16.97
N ARG A 457 -11.79 -6.30 -16.05
CA ARG A 457 -11.00 -7.53 -15.88
C ARG A 457 -11.86 -8.71 -15.41
N ILE A 458 -12.74 -8.51 -14.43
CA ILE A 458 -13.60 -9.59 -13.93
C ILE A 458 -14.80 -9.86 -14.87
N THR A 459 -15.34 -8.82 -15.52
CA THR A 459 -16.46 -8.92 -16.49
C THR A 459 -16.10 -9.83 -17.65
N ALA A 460 -14.94 -9.63 -18.29
CA ALA A 460 -14.47 -10.52 -19.36
C ALA A 460 -14.32 -11.97 -18.88
N MET A 461 -13.70 -12.16 -17.70
CA MET A 461 -13.45 -13.50 -17.13
C MET A 461 -14.71 -14.25 -16.68
N VAL A 462 -15.81 -13.55 -16.39
CA VAL A 462 -17.12 -14.17 -16.07
C VAL A 462 -17.96 -14.36 -17.33
N GLY A 463 -17.85 -13.46 -18.31
CA GLY A 463 -18.51 -13.56 -19.61
C GLY A 463 -18.13 -14.82 -20.39
N ASP A 464 -16.83 -15.10 -20.50
CA ASP A 464 -16.32 -16.22 -21.32
C ASP A 464 -16.36 -17.58 -20.59
N ARG A 465 -16.59 -17.61 -19.28
CA ARG A 465 -16.52 -18.84 -18.47
C ARG A 465 -17.79 -19.67 -18.61
N ALA A 466 -17.65 -20.88 -19.15
CA ALA A 466 -18.75 -21.86 -19.25
C ALA A 466 -18.92 -22.68 -17.95
N ASP A 467 -17.89 -23.43 -17.57
CA ASP A 467 -17.91 -24.32 -16.40
C ASP A 467 -16.69 -24.06 -15.49
N TRP A 468 -16.85 -24.39 -14.21
CA TRP A 468 -15.76 -24.51 -13.24
C TRP A 468 -15.65 -25.95 -12.79
N CYS A 469 -14.52 -26.62 -13.06
CA CYS A 469 -14.22 -27.93 -12.49
C CYS A 469 -13.94 -27.80 -10.98
N ILE A 470 -14.88 -28.26 -10.16
CA ILE A 470 -14.84 -28.12 -8.70
C ILE A 470 -14.33 -29.39 -7.98
N SER A 471 -14.15 -30.52 -8.65
CA SER A 471 -13.56 -31.72 -8.06
C SER A 471 -12.03 -31.76 -8.18
N ARG A 472 -11.38 -32.42 -7.21
CA ARG A 472 -9.96 -32.77 -7.19
C ARG A 472 -9.77 -34.16 -6.60
N GLN A 473 -8.86 -34.95 -7.17
CA GLN A 473 -8.61 -36.35 -6.77
C GLN A 473 -7.61 -36.41 -5.61
N ARG A 474 -7.92 -35.70 -4.51
CA ARG A 474 -7.03 -35.48 -3.36
C ARG A 474 -7.72 -35.92 -2.06
N THR A 475 -6.98 -35.88 -0.95
CA THR A 475 -7.48 -36.33 0.36
C THR A 475 -7.71 -35.17 1.32
N TRP A 476 -6.91 -34.11 1.22
CA TRP A 476 -6.97 -32.94 2.11
C TRP A 476 -7.73 -31.79 1.46
N GLY A 477 -8.89 -31.48 2.04
CA GLY A 477 -9.91 -30.60 1.49
C GLY A 477 -11.31 -31.12 1.86
N VAL A 478 -12.33 -30.30 1.64
CA VAL A 478 -13.72 -30.70 1.94
C VAL A 478 -14.20 -31.72 0.88
N PRO A 479 -14.63 -32.94 1.27
CA PRO A 479 -15.15 -33.94 0.34
C PRO A 479 -16.42 -33.47 -0.37
N ILE A 480 -16.59 -33.87 -1.63
CA ILE A 480 -17.88 -33.75 -2.32
C ILE A 480 -18.83 -34.79 -1.70
N PRO A 481 -19.97 -34.39 -1.09
CA PRO A 481 -20.81 -35.24 -0.24
C PRO A 481 -21.73 -36.16 -1.06
N VAL A 482 -21.15 -36.93 -1.98
CA VAL A 482 -21.87 -37.76 -2.95
C VAL A 482 -21.63 -39.25 -2.71
N PHE A 483 -22.69 -40.04 -2.87
CA PHE A 483 -22.63 -41.49 -2.94
C PHE A 483 -22.91 -41.94 -4.38
N TYR A 484 -22.40 -43.10 -4.75
CA TYR A 484 -22.69 -43.73 -6.03
C TYR A 484 -23.34 -45.08 -5.78
N ASP A 485 -24.42 -45.37 -6.51
CA ASP A 485 -24.99 -46.71 -6.59
C ASP A 485 -23.94 -47.67 -7.18
N GLU A 486 -23.70 -48.82 -6.55
CA GLU A 486 -22.64 -49.74 -7.01
C GLU A 486 -23.01 -50.52 -8.28
N GLU A 487 -24.31 -50.69 -8.58
CA GLU A 487 -24.77 -51.36 -9.79
C GLU A 487 -24.84 -50.40 -10.98
N THR A 488 -25.36 -49.17 -10.78
CA THR A 488 -25.62 -48.22 -11.86
C THR A 488 -24.56 -47.13 -12.03
N ASN A 489 -23.68 -46.92 -11.03
CA ASN A 489 -22.75 -45.78 -10.93
C ASN A 489 -23.44 -44.40 -10.91
N GLU A 490 -24.76 -44.34 -10.73
CA GLU A 490 -25.52 -43.09 -10.65
C GLU A 490 -25.22 -42.35 -9.33
N PRO A 491 -25.03 -41.02 -9.35
CA PRO A 491 -24.80 -40.24 -8.15
C PRO A 491 -26.09 -40.06 -7.34
N LEU A 492 -26.09 -40.56 -6.10
CA LEU A 492 -27.03 -40.19 -5.06
C LEU A 492 -26.56 -38.89 -4.41
N LEU A 493 -27.18 -37.78 -4.80
CA LEU A 493 -26.92 -36.43 -4.30
C LEU A 493 -28.21 -35.62 -4.31
N ASN A 494 -28.82 -35.40 -3.13
CA ASN A 494 -30.10 -34.72 -2.97
C ASN A 494 -30.19 -33.97 -1.62
N GLU A 495 -31.28 -33.25 -1.39
CA GLU A 495 -31.47 -32.43 -0.17
C GLU A 495 -31.28 -33.22 1.14
N GLU A 496 -31.86 -34.42 1.24
CA GLU A 496 -31.77 -35.28 2.45
C GLU A 496 -30.32 -35.74 2.71
N THR A 497 -29.64 -36.24 1.67
CA THR A 497 -28.24 -36.71 1.79
C THR A 497 -27.27 -35.58 2.08
N ILE A 498 -27.44 -34.42 1.43
CA ILE A 498 -26.61 -33.24 1.65
C ILE A 498 -26.82 -32.69 3.07
N ALA A 499 -28.06 -32.52 3.53
CA ALA A 499 -28.36 -32.02 4.87
C ALA A 499 -27.84 -32.95 5.97
N HIS A 500 -27.93 -34.27 5.77
CA HIS A 500 -27.39 -35.26 6.71
C HIS A 500 -25.85 -35.20 6.81
N VAL A 501 -25.14 -35.13 5.68
CA VAL A 501 -23.67 -35.00 5.68
C VAL A 501 -23.24 -33.63 6.23
N GLN A 502 -23.99 -32.56 5.93
CA GLN A 502 -23.74 -31.22 6.49
C GLN A 502 -23.83 -31.22 8.03
N ALA A 503 -24.82 -31.90 8.59
CA ALA A 503 -24.97 -32.04 10.04
C ALA A 503 -23.82 -32.85 10.67
N ILE A 504 -23.36 -33.92 10.00
CA ILE A 504 -22.18 -34.69 10.44
C ILE A 504 -20.91 -33.81 10.43
N PHE A 505 -20.69 -33.02 9.37
CA PHE A 505 -19.52 -32.15 9.28
C PHE A 505 -19.56 -31.02 10.31
N ALA A 506 -20.74 -30.51 10.66
CA ALA A 506 -20.89 -29.50 11.71
C ALA A 506 -20.50 -30.01 13.11
N GLU A 507 -20.70 -31.31 13.39
CA GLU A 507 -20.34 -31.93 14.67
C GLU A 507 -18.89 -32.45 14.69
N LYS A 508 -18.42 -33.05 13.59
CA LYS A 508 -17.20 -33.88 13.55
C LYS A 508 -16.13 -33.42 12.54
N GLY A 509 -16.40 -32.38 11.76
CA GLY A 509 -15.57 -31.98 10.62
C GLY A 509 -15.57 -32.98 9.47
N SER A 510 -14.86 -32.67 8.40
CA SER A 510 -14.84 -33.47 7.18
C SER A 510 -13.97 -34.73 7.25
N ASP A 511 -13.17 -34.90 8.31
CA ASP A 511 -12.48 -36.15 8.64
C ASP A 511 -13.49 -37.30 8.83
N ALA A 512 -14.70 -37.00 9.33
CA ALA A 512 -15.79 -37.96 9.46
C ALA A 512 -16.17 -38.64 8.14
N TRP A 513 -15.99 -37.98 6.98
CA TRP A 513 -16.22 -38.61 5.67
C TRP A 513 -15.27 -39.77 5.41
N TRP A 514 -14.06 -39.74 5.99
CA TRP A 514 -13.03 -40.76 5.80
C TRP A 514 -13.14 -41.86 6.86
N GLU A 515 -13.40 -41.47 8.12
CA GLU A 515 -13.48 -42.36 9.28
C GLU A 515 -14.77 -43.19 9.35
N LEU A 516 -15.94 -42.57 9.08
CA LEU A 516 -17.23 -43.22 9.29
C LEU A 516 -17.56 -44.26 8.20
N SER A 517 -18.35 -45.25 8.59
CA SER A 517 -18.90 -46.23 7.66
C SER A 517 -19.95 -45.60 6.74
N ILE A 518 -20.17 -46.21 5.57
CA ILE A 518 -21.16 -45.73 4.59
C ILE A 518 -22.57 -45.74 5.20
N ALA A 519 -22.88 -46.70 6.08
CA ALA A 519 -24.15 -46.75 6.79
C ALA A 519 -24.34 -45.55 7.73
N GLU A 520 -23.30 -45.05 8.39
CA GLU A 520 -23.39 -43.87 9.26
C GLU A 520 -23.51 -42.57 8.46
N LEU A 521 -22.79 -42.48 7.34
CA LEU A 521 -22.81 -41.35 6.41
C LEU A 521 -24.11 -41.23 5.59
N LEU A 522 -24.89 -42.31 5.47
CA LEU A 522 -26.20 -42.30 4.80
C LEU A 522 -27.35 -41.98 5.76
N PRO A 523 -28.37 -41.21 5.32
CA PRO A 523 -29.66 -41.11 6.00
C PRO A 523 -30.31 -42.48 6.17
N GLU A 524 -31.16 -42.63 7.20
CA GLU A 524 -31.76 -43.93 7.56
C GLU A 524 -32.56 -44.58 6.41
N SER A 525 -33.22 -43.76 5.60
CA SER A 525 -33.96 -44.13 4.38
C SER A 525 -33.13 -44.90 3.34
N TYR A 526 -31.81 -44.65 3.27
CA TYR A 526 -30.90 -45.26 2.30
C TYR A 526 -30.13 -46.47 2.83
N ARG A 527 -30.17 -46.75 4.14
CA ARG A 527 -29.37 -47.84 4.76
C ARG A 527 -29.84 -49.25 4.41
N ASN A 528 -31.13 -49.42 4.11
CA ASN A 528 -31.75 -50.73 3.86
C ASN A 528 -32.77 -50.69 2.69
N ASN A 529 -32.56 -49.83 1.68
CA ASN A 529 -33.50 -49.64 0.57
C ASN A 529 -33.38 -50.69 -0.56
N GLY A 530 -32.51 -51.69 -0.41
CA GLY A 530 -32.25 -52.73 -1.40
C GLY A 530 -31.16 -52.41 -2.43
N ARG A 531 -30.49 -51.25 -2.33
CA ARG A 531 -29.31 -50.90 -3.13
C ARG A 531 -28.05 -50.89 -2.24
N THR A 532 -26.88 -51.03 -2.86
CA THR A 532 -25.59 -50.78 -2.20
C THR A 532 -24.95 -49.51 -2.77
N TYR A 533 -24.23 -48.80 -1.90
CA TYR A 533 -23.66 -47.50 -2.20
C TYR A 533 -22.19 -47.45 -1.82
N ARG A 534 -21.39 -46.75 -2.63
CA ARG A 534 -19.99 -46.37 -2.32
C ARG A 534 -19.89 -44.86 -2.17
N LYS A 535 -19.09 -44.37 -1.21
CA LYS A 535 -18.83 -42.92 -1.06
C LYS A 535 -17.90 -42.40 -2.15
N GLY A 536 -18.06 -41.13 -2.53
CA GLY A 536 -17.11 -40.42 -3.38
C GLY A 536 -15.80 -40.13 -2.66
N THR A 537 -14.72 -40.02 -3.43
CA THR A 537 -13.35 -39.75 -2.93
C THR A 537 -12.77 -38.42 -3.42
N ASP A 538 -13.53 -37.66 -4.22
CA ASP A 538 -13.11 -36.33 -4.68
C ASP A 538 -13.31 -35.29 -3.57
N THR A 539 -12.34 -34.40 -3.39
CA THR A 539 -12.49 -33.17 -2.61
C THR A 539 -12.88 -32.01 -3.52
N MET A 540 -13.39 -30.94 -2.92
CA MET A 540 -13.64 -29.68 -3.59
C MET A 540 -12.33 -28.96 -3.94
N ASP A 541 -12.43 -28.06 -4.92
CA ASP A 541 -11.43 -27.06 -5.26
C ASP A 541 -11.28 -26.06 -4.10
N VAL A 542 -10.04 -25.73 -3.74
CA VAL A 542 -9.70 -24.73 -2.71
C VAL A 542 -10.24 -23.32 -3.03
N TRP A 543 -10.50 -23.04 -4.31
CA TRP A 543 -11.21 -21.82 -4.69
C TRP A 543 -12.68 -21.85 -4.29
N PHE A 544 -13.29 -23.03 -4.13
CA PHE A 544 -14.63 -23.21 -3.58
C PHE A 544 -14.61 -23.04 -2.06
N ASP A 545 -13.60 -23.60 -1.37
CA ASP A 545 -13.37 -23.39 0.06
C ASP A 545 -13.32 -21.89 0.37
N SER A 546 -12.28 -21.20 -0.10
CA SER A 546 -12.08 -19.76 0.09
C SER A 546 -13.25 -18.92 -0.46
N GLY A 547 -13.82 -19.30 -1.60
CA GLY A 547 -14.99 -18.66 -2.20
C GLY A 547 -16.24 -18.73 -1.31
N SER A 548 -16.40 -19.79 -0.52
CA SER A 548 -17.52 -19.95 0.42
C SER A 548 -17.33 -19.18 1.75
N SER A 549 -16.19 -18.51 1.96
CA SER A 549 -15.89 -17.78 3.21
C SER A 549 -16.93 -16.74 3.62
N TRP A 550 -17.65 -16.11 2.67
CA TRP A 550 -18.74 -15.19 3.00
C TRP A 550 -19.90 -15.89 3.73
N ALA A 551 -20.12 -17.19 3.48
CA ALA A 551 -21.19 -17.96 4.09
C ALA A 551 -20.83 -18.36 5.53
N ALA A 552 -19.60 -18.85 5.73
CA ALA A 552 -19.09 -19.26 7.04
C ALA A 552 -18.82 -18.07 7.98
N VAL A 553 -18.33 -16.95 7.43
CA VAL A 553 -17.82 -15.82 8.21
C VAL A 553 -18.80 -14.66 8.19
N VAL A 554 -18.92 -13.95 7.07
CA VAL A 554 -19.68 -12.68 6.95
C VAL A 554 -21.17 -12.86 7.23
N LYS A 555 -21.75 -13.99 6.79
CA LYS A 555 -23.16 -14.37 7.00
C LYS A 555 -23.36 -15.32 8.19
N GLY A 556 -22.32 -16.08 8.56
CA GLY A 556 -22.39 -17.13 9.57
C GLY A 556 -22.15 -16.65 11.01
N ARG A 557 -21.36 -15.58 11.19
CA ARG A 557 -21.07 -14.99 12.50
C ARG A 557 -22.08 -13.89 12.83
N SER A 558 -22.72 -14.00 14.00
CA SER A 558 -23.82 -13.12 14.44
C SER A 558 -23.45 -11.65 14.64
N GLU A 559 -22.16 -11.38 14.83
CA GLU A 559 -21.57 -10.05 14.99
C GLU A 559 -21.22 -9.38 13.64
N LEU A 560 -21.43 -10.09 12.52
CA LEU A 560 -21.21 -9.61 11.16
C LEU A 560 -22.54 -9.50 10.38
N ASN A 561 -22.52 -8.77 9.27
CA ASN A 561 -23.65 -8.57 8.37
C ASN A 561 -23.21 -8.83 6.92
N TYR A 562 -24.08 -9.44 6.14
CA TYR A 562 -23.85 -9.73 4.72
C TYR A 562 -24.69 -8.78 3.83
N PRO A 563 -24.15 -8.23 2.72
CA PRO A 563 -22.77 -8.38 2.21
C PRO A 563 -21.76 -7.48 2.93
N ALA A 564 -20.47 -7.84 2.86
CA ALA A 564 -19.36 -7.07 3.41
C ALA A 564 -19.21 -5.71 2.71
N ASP A 565 -18.69 -4.70 3.41
CA ASP A 565 -18.48 -3.37 2.82
C ASP A 565 -17.33 -3.35 1.82
N ILE A 566 -16.25 -4.07 2.12
CA ILE A 566 -15.07 -4.11 1.28
C ILE A 566 -14.34 -5.47 1.31
N TYR A 567 -13.89 -5.91 0.14
CA TYR A 567 -12.85 -6.91 -0.03
C TYR A 567 -11.57 -6.20 -0.51
N LEU A 568 -10.39 -6.62 -0.04
CA LEU A 568 -9.10 -6.02 -0.41
C LEU A 568 -8.04 -7.09 -0.64
N GLU A 569 -7.57 -7.29 -1.87
CA GLU A 569 -6.50 -8.25 -2.20
C GLU A 569 -5.61 -7.82 -3.38
N GLY A 570 -4.62 -8.65 -3.70
CA GLY A 570 -3.75 -8.51 -4.87
C GLY A 570 -4.48 -8.72 -6.21
N SER A 571 -3.94 -8.15 -7.29
CA SER A 571 -4.59 -8.15 -8.61
C SER A 571 -4.84 -9.54 -9.21
N ASP A 572 -4.10 -10.56 -8.78
CA ASP A 572 -4.33 -11.97 -9.09
C ASP A 572 -5.70 -12.49 -8.66
N GLN A 573 -6.28 -11.94 -7.58
CA GLN A 573 -7.54 -12.44 -7.02
C GLN A 573 -8.78 -12.19 -7.88
N HIS A 574 -8.66 -11.40 -8.96
CA HIS A 574 -9.67 -11.35 -10.04
C HIS A 574 -9.88 -12.71 -10.73
N ARG A 575 -8.88 -13.61 -10.70
CA ARG A 575 -8.96 -15.00 -11.19
C ARG A 575 -9.11 -16.04 -10.07
N GLY A 576 -9.11 -15.58 -8.83
CA GLY A 576 -9.13 -16.40 -7.63
C GLY A 576 -10.29 -16.01 -6.73
N TRP A 577 -9.98 -15.47 -5.56
CA TRP A 577 -10.93 -15.30 -4.46
C TRP A 577 -12.08 -14.34 -4.74
N PHE A 578 -11.86 -13.24 -5.49
CA PHE A 578 -12.96 -12.32 -5.84
C PHE A 578 -13.98 -13.04 -6.72
N GLN A 579 -13.50 -13.74 -7.75
CA GLN A 579 -14.36 -14.45 -8.69
C GLN A 579 -15.08 -15.64 -8.05
N SER A 580 -14.39 -16.46 -7.26
CA SER A 580 -15.02 -17.61 -6.60
C SER A 580 -16.02 -17.19 -5.52
N SER A 581 -15.72 -16.13 -4.76
CA SER A 581 -16.68 -15.53 -3.82
C SER A 581 -17.90 -14.98 -4.55
N LEU A 582 -17.72 -14.23 -5.63
CA LEU A 582 -18.80 -13.71 -6.46
C LEU A 582 -19.70 -14.83 -7.00
N LEU A 583 -19.11 -15.83 -7.65
CA LEU A 583 -19.86 -16.91 -8.31
C LEU A 583 -20.66 -17.74 -7.31
N THR A 584 -20.06 -18.15 -6.19
CA THR A 584 -20.78 -18.90 -5.14
C THR A 584 -21.89 -18.05 -4.52
N SER A 585 -21.61 -16.78 -4.21
CA SER A 585 -22.55 -15.84 -3.59
C SER A 585 -23.75 -15.51 -4.47
N VAL A 586 -23.54 -15.30 -5.78
CA VAL A 586 -24.61 -15.04 -6.75
C VAL A 586 -25.42 -16.31 -6.99
N ALA A 587 -24.76 -17.46 -7.18
CA ALA A 587 -25.45 -18.74 -7.36
C ALA A 587 -26.38 -19.07 -6.17
N THR A 588 -26.02 -18.72 -4.94
CA THR A 588 -26.85 -18.94 -3.74
C THR A 588 -27.84 -17.80 -3.45
N ASN A 589 -27.35 -16.56 -3.33
CA ASN A 589 -28.12 -15.41 -2.82
C ASN A 589 -28.53 -14.39 -3.90
N GLY A 590 -28.04 -14.49 -5.14
CA GLY A 590 -28.33 -13.55 -6.23
C GLY A 590 -27.64 -12.18 -6.13
N VAL A 591 -26.67 -12.00 -5.22
CA VAL A 591 -25.93 -10.74 -5.03
C VAL A 591 -24.44 -11.01 -4.79
N ALA A 592 -23.59 -10.02 -5.06
CA ALA A 592 -22.18 -10.06 -4.71
C ALA A 592 -21.98 -10.09 -3.17
N PRO A 593 -20.92 -10.75 -2.65
CA PRO A 593 -20.67 -10.84 -1.21
C PRO A 593 -19.99 -9.59 -0.65
N TYR A 594 -19.66 -8.63 -1.52
CA TYR A 594 -18.97 -7.37 -1.23
C TYR A 594 -19.66 -6.19 -1.92
N LYS A 595 -19.59 -5.00 -1.31
CA LYS A 595 -20.05 -3.73 -1.91
C LYS A 595 -18.92 -3.00 -2.67
N THR A 596 -17.69 -3.09 -2.17
CA THR A 596 -16.48 -2.51 -2.77
C THR A 596 -15.40 -3.58 -2.92
N VAL A 597 -14.63 -3.52 -4.01
CA VAL A 597 -13.39 -4.29 -4.18
C VAL A 597 -12.23 -3.34 -4.40
N LEU A 598 -11.23 -3.42 -3.52
CA LEU A 598 -9.99 -2.66 -3.63
C LEU A 598 -8.84 -3.60 -3.98
N THR A 599 -8.09 -3.23 -5.02
CA THR A 599 -7.00 -4.06 -5.55
C THR A 599 -5.65 -3.37 -5.37
N HIS A 600 -4.64 -4.15 -5.00
CA HIS A 600 -3.24 -3.72 -5.08
C HIS A 600 -2.41 -4.54 -6.08
N GLY A 601 -1.32 -3.95 -6.57
CA GLY A 601 -0.30 -4.62 -7.38
C GLY A 601 0.64 -5.50 -6.56
N PHE A 602 1.67 -6.02 -7.22
CA PHE A 602 2.71 -6.84 -6.62
C PHE A 602 3.87 -5.98 -6.10
N VAL A 603 4.66 -6.56 -5.19
CA VAL A 603 5.90 -5.94 -4.71
C VAL A 603 7.08 -6.44 -5.54
N LEU A 604 7.82 -5.52 -6.13
CA LEU A 604 9.00 -5.74 -6.96
C LEU A 604 10.26 -5.26 -6.23
N ASP A 605 11.44 -5.70 -6.68
CA ASP A 605 12.71 -5.14 -6.19
C ASP A 605 12.92 -3.69 -6.66
N GLU A 606 13.95 -3.00 -6.13
CA GLU A 606 14.31 -1.62 -6.55
C GLU A 606 14.63 -1.47 -8.05
N LYS A 607 14.75 -2.56 -8.82
CA LYS A 607 14.97 -2.57 -10.27
C LYS A 607 13.72 -2.97 -11.07
N GLY A 608 12.56 -3.09 -10.42
CA GLY A 608 11.30 -3.50 -11.05
C GLY A 608 11.25 -4.99 -11.42
N ARG A 609 12.08 -5.84 -10.80
CA ARG A 609 12.08 -7.29 -11.05
C ARG A 609 11.27 -8.04 -9.99
N LYS A 610 10.67 -9.15 -10.40
CA LYS A 610 9.94 -10.05 -9.49
C LYS A 610 10.89 -10.63 -8.44
N MET A 611 10.54 -10.50 -7.15
CA MET A 611 11.36 -11.05 -6.07
C MET A 611 11.43 -12.58 -6.13
N SER A 612 12.64 -13.15 -6.10
CA SER A 612 12.86 -14.59 -6.06
C SER A 612 14.05 -14.99 -5.18
N LYS A 613 13.96 -16.14 -4.51
CA LYS A 613 15.06 -16.63 -3.64
C LYS A 613 16.33 -16.95 -4.42
N SER A 614 16.21 -17.32 -5.69
CA SER A 614 17.32 -17.58 -6.62
C SER A 614 18.08 -16.32 -7.03
N GLU A 615 17.41 -15.18 -7.15
CA GLU A 615 18.05 -13.89 -7.46
C GLU A 615 18.59 -13.15 -6.23
N GLY A 616 18.24 -13.60 -5.02
CA GLY A 616 18.67 -12.98 -3.76
C GLY A 616 18.06 -11.59 -3.50
N ASN A 617 17.03 -11.18 -4.24
CA ASN A 617 16.37 -9.88 -4.15
C ASN A 617 15.11 -9.86 -3.26
N VAL A 618 14.87 -10.90 -2.46
CA VAL A 618 13.73 -10.99 -1.54
C VAL A 618 13.93 -10.11 -0.31
N VAL A 619 12.94 -9.27 0.00
CA VAL A 619 12.87 -8.52 1.27
C VAL A 619 11.95 -9.26 2.26
N ASP A 620 12.50 -9.66 3.40
CA ASP A 620 11.77 -10.32 4.49
C ASP A 620 11.21 -9.28 5.48
N PRO A 621 9.88 -9.21 5.70
CA PRO A 621 9.26 -8.29 6.65
C PRO A 621 9.82 -8.37 8.07
N ALA A 622 10.17 -9.57 8.56
CA ALA A 622 10.71 -9.75 9.90
C ALA A 622 12.10 -9.11 10.05
N VAL A 623 12.90 -9.12 8.99
CA VAL A 623 14.21 -8.43 8.95
C VAL A 623 14.00 -6.92 8.94
N VAL A 624 13.08 -6.40 8.12
CA VAL A 624 12.76 -4.96 8.07
C VAL A 624 12.29 -4.46 9.45
N ILE A 625 11.38 -5.18 10.10
CA ILE A 625 10.84 -4.79 11.40
C ILE A 625 11.92 -4.84 12.49
N LYS A 626 12.83 -5.82 12.43
CA LYS A 626 13.96 -5.92 13.37
C LYS A 626 14.97 -4.77 13.22
N GLU A 627 15.19 -4.28 12.00
CA GLU A 627 16.15 -3.19 11.72
C GLU A 627 15.54 -1.79 11.89
N TYR A 628 14.27 -1.60 11.49
CA TYR A 628 13.64 -0.28 11.37
C TYR A 628 12.36 -0.07 12.22
N GLY A 629 11.72 -1.15 12.68
CA GLY A 629 10.38 -1.12 13.28
C GLY A 629 9.24 -1.38 12.30
N ALA A 630 8.08 -1.75 12.81
CA ALA A 630 6.85 -1.94 12.04
C ALA A 630 6.34 -0.62 11.46
N ASP A 631 6.42 0.48 12.20
CA ASP A 631 5.95 1.78 11.70
C ASP A 631 6.70 2.25 10.44
N VAL A 632 7.98 1.92 10.26
CA VAL A 632 8.73 2.27 9.04
C VAL A 632 8.27 1.43 7.84
N LEU A 633 7.95 0.15 8.07
CA LEU A 633 7.36 -0.72 7.04
C LEU A 633 5.96 -0.23 6.65
N ARG A 634 5.15 0.20 7.64
CA ARG A 634 3.83 0.78 7.40
C ARG A 634 3.91 2.12 6.67
N LEU A 635 4.90 2.96 7.02
CA LEU A 635 5.14 4.22 6.32
C LEU A 635 5.48 3.99 4.83
N TRP A 636 6.28 2.97 4.50
CA TRP A 636 6.50 2.55 3.10
C TRP A 636 5.18 2.21 2.41
N VAL A 637 4.33 1.37 3.01
CA VAL A 637 3.01 1.01 2.45
C VAL A 637 2.15 2.24 2.19
N SER A 638 2.16 3.22 3.09
CA SER A 638 1.44 4.48 2.85
C SER A 638 2.08 5.35 1.77
N SER A 639 3.37 5.23 1.47
CA SER A 639 4.07 6.13 0.55
C SER A 639 3.91 5.78 -0.93
N VAL A 640 3.50 4.54 -1.25
CA VAL A 640 3.42 4.01 -2.62
C VAL A 640 2.00 4.11 -3.18
N ASP A 641 1.89 4.28 -4.50
CA ASP A 641 0.64 3.99 -5.21
C ASP A 641 0.49 2.47 -5.33
N TYR A 642 -0.23 1.88 -4.38
CA TYR A 642 -0.44 0.44 -4.33
C TYR A 642 -1.29 -0.09 -5.49
N SER A 643 -1.96 0.75 -6.29
CA SER A 643 -2.83 0.30 -7.38
C SER A 643 -2.03 -0.31 -8.55
N ALA A 644 -0.75 0.06 -8.66
CA ALA A 644 0.24 -0.50 -9.56
C ALA A 644 1.22 -1.43 -8.80
N ASP A 645 2.15 -2.04 -9.53
CA ASP A 645 3.26 -2.78 -8.91
C ASP A 645 4.25 -1.81 -8.24
N VAL A 646 4.66 -2.12 -7.00
CA VAL A 646 5.39 -1.19 -6.12
C VAL A 646 6.82 -1.67 -5.82
N PRO A 647 7.84 -0.80 -5.91
CA PRO A 647 9.22 -1.17 -5.61
C PRO A 647 9.51 -1.18 -4.10
N LEU A 648 10.35 -2.13 -3.65
CA LEU A 648 10.96 -2.11 -2.33
C LEU A 648 12.43 -2.56 -2.36
N GLY A 649 13.24 -1.88 -1.55
CA GLY A 649 14.56 -2.34 -1.14
C GLY A 649 15.16 -1.45 -0.06
N LYS A 650 16.47 -1.60 0.14
CA LYS A 650 17.18 -0.99 1.27
C LYS A 650 17.29 0.53 1.18
N ASN A 651 17.38 1.11 -0.01
CA ASN A 651 17.46 2.55 -0.18
C ASN A 651 16.11 3.21 0.12
N ILE A 652 15.03 2.59 -0.37
CA ILE A 652 13.65 3.01 -0.07
C ILE A 652 13.39 2.93 1.44
N LEU A 653 13.70 1.81 2.10
CA LEU A 653 13.52 1.66 3.56
C LEU A 653 14.31 2.69 4.36
N LYS A 654 15.55 2.99 3.95
CA LYS A 654 16.35 4.05 4.58
C LYS A 654 15.71 5.42 4.45
N GLN A 655 15.19 5.77 3.26
CA GLN A 655 14.44 7.01 3.05
C GLN A 655 13.21 7.08 3.97
N GLN A 656 12.43 5.99 4.09
CA GLN A 656 11.28 5.96 4.99
C GLN A 656 11.67 6.11 6.47
N SER A 657 12.79 5.51 6.89
CA SER A 657 13.35 5.72 8.23
C SER A 657 13.76 7.18 8.49
N ASP A 658 14.33 7.86 7.49
CA ASP A 658 14.65 9.30 7.57
C ASP A 658 13.38 10.18 7.64
N VAL A 659 12.29 9.82 6.96
CA VAL A 659 10.99 10.51 7.07
C VAL A 659 10.33 10.26 8.43
N TYR A 660 10.28 9.00 8.89
CA TYR A 660 9.81 8.61 10.21
C TYR A 660 10.52 9.41 11.32
N ARG A 661 11.85 9.54 11.24
CA ARG A 661 12.65 10.34 12.18
C ARG A 661 12.28 11.83 12.15
N LYS A 662 11.96 12.42 10.99
CA LYS A 662 11.51 13.82 10.89
C LYS A 662 10.16 14.04 11.59
N ILE A 663 9.19 13.17 11.36
CA ILE A 663 7.87 13.22 12.01
C ILE A 663 8.05 13.08 13.53
N ARG A 664 8.80 12.07 13.98
CA ARG A 664 9.09 11.86 15.42
C ARG A 664 9.82 13.04 16.07
N ASN A 665 10.78 13.66 15.39
CA ASN A 665 11.48 14.83 15.91
C ASN A 665 10.57 16.06 16.01
N THR A 666 9.64 16.23 15.07
CA THR A 666 8.62 17.29 15.13
C THR A 666 7.71 17.08 16.33
N ALA A 667 7.18 15.86 16.51
CA ALA A 667 6.38 15.51 17.68
C ALA A 667 7.15 15.70 19.01
N LYS A 668 8.43 15.30 19.06
CA LYS A 668 9.30 15.54 20.23
C LYS A 668 9.42 17.03 20.57
N PHE A 669 9.55 17.90 19.56
CA PHE A 669 9.63 19.34 19.76
C PHE A 669 8.30 19.89 20.30
N LEU A 670 7.17 19.46 19.75
CA LEU A 670 5.83 19.84 20.25
C LEU A 670 5.68 19.44 21.72
N LEU A 671 5.85 18.14 22.05
CA LEU A 671 5.75 17.61 23.42
C LEU A 671 6.70 18.30 24.41
N GLY A 672 7.95 18.55 23.99
CA GLY A 672 8.95 19.19 24.85
C GLY A 672 8.58 20.62 25.27
N ASN A 673 7.82 21.33 24.44
CA ASN A 673 7.35 22.68 24.73
C ASN A 673 6.04 22.74 25.52
N LEU A 674 5.47 21.60 25.93
CA LEU A 674 4.22 21.51 26.69
C LEU A 674 4.40 21.09 28.16
N HIS A 675 5.65 20.88 28.61
CA HIS A 675 5.96 20.31 29.93
C HIS A 675 5.48 21.10 31.15
N ASP A 676 5.08 22.36 30.95
CA ASP A 676 4.58 23.30 31.94
C ASP A 676 3.24 23.93 31.51
N PHE A 677 2.49 23.26 30.63
CA PHE A 677 1.21 23.69 30.07
C PHE A 677 0.08 22.76 30.50
N ASP A 678 -0.97 23.33 31.09
CA ASP A 678 -2.22 22.66 31.41
C ASP A 678 -3.34 23.25 30.54
N PRO A 679 -3.88 22.52 29.53
CA PRO A 679 -4.92 23.03 28.65
C PRO A 679 -6.18 23.55 29.37
N ALA A 680 -6.49 23.04 30.57
CA ALA A 680 -7.65 23.49 31.34
C ALA A 680 -7.43 24.83 32.07
N LYS A 681 -6.19 25.32 32.15
CA LYS A 681 -5.82 26.57 32.84
C LYS A 681 -5.14 27.60 31.95
N ASP A 682 -4.29 27.13 31.03
CA ASP A 682 -3.36 27.93 30.25
C ASP A 682 -3.81 28.16 28.80
N ALA A 683 -4.85 27.45 28.32
CA ALA A 683 -5.30 27.59 26.94
C ALA A 683 -5.89 28.99 26.66
N VAL A 684 -5.53 29.55 25.52
CA VAL A 684 -5.97 30.88 25.06
C VAL A 684 -7.13 30.74 24.07
N ALA A 685 -8.18 31.55 24.24
CA ALA A 685 -9.33 31.57 23.34
C ALA A 685 -8.94 31.98 21.92
N TYR A 686 -9.66 31.51 20.89
CA TYR A 686 -9.27 31.68 19.48
C TYR A 686 -9.23 33.16 19.05
N GLU A 687 -10.21 33.93 19.49
CA GLU A 687 -10.33 35.38 19.34
C GLU A 687 -9.17 36.16 19.99
N ASP A 688 -8.51 35.58 20.99
CA ASP A 688 -7.33 36.13 21.69
C ASP A 688 -5.99 35.66 21.11
N LEU A 689 -6.00 34.75 20.13
CA LEU A 689 -4.77 34.25 19.51
C LEU A 689 -4.17 35.29 18.53
N PRO A 690 -2.84 35.45 18.50
CA PRO A 690 -2.13 36.15 17.44
C PRO A 690 -2.55 35.68 16.04
N GLU A 691 -2.33 36.54 15.06
CA GLU A 691 -2.65 36.28 13.66
C GLU A 691 -1.89 35.06 13.10
N LEU A 692 -0.61 34.90 13.46
CA LEU A 692 0.21 33.71 13.16
C LEU A 692 -0.40 32.41 13.71
N ASP A 693 -0.95 32.47 14.92
CA ASP A 693 -1.54 31.32 15.60
C ASP A 693 -2.88 30.92 14.98
N ARG A 694 -3.72 31.91 14.64
CA ARG A 694 -4.97 31.70 13.89
C ARG A 694 -4.71 31.18 12.48
N TYR A 695 -3.69 31.69 11.79
CA TYR A 695 -3.27 31.17 10.48
C TYR A 695 -2.81 29.71 10.56
N MET A 696 -2.07 29.35 11.62
CA MET A 696 -1.60 27.97 11.80
C MET A 696 -2.76 27.00 12.08
N LEU A 697 -3.77 27.42 12.85
CA LEU A 697 -5.00 26.64 13.03
C LEU A 697 -5.81 26.50 11.73
N HIS A 698 -5.89 27.57 10.93
CA HIS A 698 -6.47 27.50 9.59
C HIS A 698 -5.76 26.47 8.71
N ARG A 699 -4.42 26.54 8.66
CA ARG A 699 -3.59 25.62 7.86
C ARG A 699 -3.73 24.17 8.33
N MET A 700 -3.85 23.94 9.63
CA MET A 700 -4.17 22.61 10.19
C MET A 700 -5.53 22.10 9.70
N GLY A 701 -6.54 22.97 9.63
CA GLY A 701 -7.85 22.65 9.04
C GLY A 701 -7.72 22.13 7.61
N GLU A 702 -6.99 22.83 6.74
CA GLU A 702 -6.74 22.39 5.36
C GLU A 702 -5.98 21.05 5.30
N VAL A 703 -4.88 20.93 6.06
CA VAL A 703 -4.01 19.74 6.09
C VAL A 703 -4.76 18.49 6.54
N PHE A 704 -5.54 18.59 7.62
CA PHE A 704 -6.25 17.43 8.16
C PHE A 704 -7.52 17.10 7.36
N ALA A 705 -8.15 18.08 6.70
CA ALA A 705 -9.19 17.81 5.71
C ALA A 705 -8.62 17.05 4.50
N GLU A 706 -7.45 17.42 3.99
CA GLU A 706 -6.76 16.67 2.93
C GLU A 706 -6.37 15.26 3.37
N VAL A 707 -5.88 15.08 4.62
CA VAL A 707 -5.63 13.76 5.18
C VAL A 707 -6.92 12.93 5.24
N GLN A 708 -8.04 13.51 5.66
CA GLN A 708 -9.32 12.82 5.70
C GLN A 708 -9.78 12.40 4.29
N ASP A 709 -9.74 13.30 3.31
CA ASP A 709 -10.07 13.05 1.90
C ASP A 709 -9.18 11.95 1.30
N ALA A 710 -7.89 11.92 1.65
CA ALA A 710 -6.98 10.84 1.27
C ALA A 710 -7.39 9.48 1.85
N PHE A 711 -7.90 9.40 3.07
CA PHE A 711 -8.44 8.14 3.63
C PHE A 711 -9.80 7.76 3.03
N GLU A 712 -10.70 8.73 2.81
CA GLU A 712 -12.03 8.49 2.23
C GLU A 712 -11.96 7.97 0.79
N ASN A 713 -10.94 8.38 0.03
CA ASN A 713 -10.68 7.92 -1.34
C ASN A 713 -9.57 6.84 -1.43
N PHE A 714 -9.10 6.31 -0.31
CA PHE A 714 -8.01 5.30 -0.21
C PHE A 714 -6.65 5.74 -0.81
N GLN A 715 -6.41 7.05 -1.00
CA GLN A 715 -5.18 7.62 -1.56
C GLN A 715 -4.07 7.78 -0.50
N PHE A 716 -3.60 6.68 0.11
CA PHE A 716 -2.63 6.75 1.22
C PHE A 716 -1.30 7.47 0.87
N SER A 717 -0.88 7.44 -0.39
CA SER A 717 0.30 8.17 -0.90
C SER A 717 0.17 9.68 -0.79
N ARG A 718 -1.06 10.21 -0.87
CA ARG A 718 -1.37 11.62 -0.63
C ARG A 718 -1.30 11.94 0.86
N PHE A 719 -1.87 11.10 1.73
CA PHE A 719 -1.70 11.21 3.19
C PHE A 719 -0.22 11.31 3.58
N PHE A 720 0.62 10.42 3.03
CA PHE A 720 2.07 10.41 3.29
C PHE A 720 2.72 11.76 2.94
N GLN A 721 2.44 12.29 1.73
CA GLN A 721 2.97 13.57 1.27
C GLN A 721 2.47 14.73 2.13
N THR A 722 1.17 14.79 2.43
CA THR A 722 0.55 15.86 3.23
C THR A 722 1.11 15.90 4.66
N VAL A 723 1.24 14.76 5.34
CA VAL A 723 1.83 14.69 6.70
C VAL A 723 3.32 15.04 6.68
N GLN A 724 4.08 14.56 5.68
CA GLN A 724 5.49 14.89 5.53
C GLN A 724 5.70 16.39 5.31
N ASN A 725 4.89 17.00 4.44
CA ASN A 725 4.93 18.42 4.13
C ASN A 725 4.50 19.26 5.34
N PHE A 726 3.43 18.89 6.05
CA PHE A 726 3.00 19.58 7.26
C PHE A 726 4.09 19.59 8.34
N CYS A 727 4.68 18.43 8.64
CA CYS A 727 5.76 18.33 9.65
C CYS A 727 7.01 19.13 9.24
N THR A 728 7.37 19.12 7.95
CA THR A 728 8.62 19.72 7.47
C THR A 728 8.47 21.21 7.15
N VAL A 729 7.49 21.58 6.33
CA VAL A 729 7.35 22.90 5.70
C VAL A 729 6.54 23.87 6.57
N ASP A 730 5.40 23.42 7.11
CA ASP A 730 4.50 24.27 7.88
C ASP A 730 4.92 24.36 9.36
N LEU A 731 5.23 23.21 9.98
CA LEU A 731 5.71 23.16 11.36
C LEU A 731 7.21 23.48 11.46
N SER A 732 8.10 22.57 11.06
CA SER A 732 9.55 22.67 11.35
C SER A 732 10.23 23.91 10.75
N ASN A 733 10.03 24.18 9.45
CA ASN A 733 10.76 25.25 8.74
C ASN A 733 10.11 26.65 8.85
N PHE A 734 8.95 26.74 9.50
CA PHE A 734 8.18 27.97 9.61
C PHE A 734 7.66 28.19 11.03
N TYR A 735 6.55 27.55 11.42
CA TYR A 735 5.85 27.89 12.67
C TYR A 735 6.71 27.65 13.91
N LEU A 736 7.32 26.48 14.03
CA LEU A 736 8.16 26.09 15.16
C LEU A 736 9.52 26.81 15.17
N ASP A 737 9.97 27.32 14.02
CA ASP A 737 11.20 28.10 13.91
C ASP A 737 11.00 29.53 14.45
N VAL A 738 9.93 30.19 13.99
CA VAL A 738 9.48 31.51 14.49
C VAL A 738 9.07 31.42 15.97
N ALA A 739 8.41 30.35 16.39
CA ALA A 739 7.94 30.17 17.76
C ALA A 739 9.06 30.06 18.82
N LYS A 740 10.31 29.75 18.44
CA LYS A 740 11.43 29.61 19.40
C LYS A 740 11.61 30.86 20.27
N ASP A 741 11.48 32.06 19.72
CA ASP A 741 11.61 33.30 20.50
C ASP A 741 10.60 33.31 21.67
N ARG A 742 9.30 33.22 21.38
CA ARG A 742 8.26 33.26 22.41
C ARG A 742 8.19 32.03 23.31
N LEU A 743 8.59 30.86 22.83
CA LEU A 743 8.62 29.65 23.66
C LEU A 743 9.77 29.67 24.68
N TYR A 744 10.93 30.18 24.27
CA TYR A 744 12.17 30.09 25.04
C TYR A 744 12.49 31.36 25.83
N ILE A 745 12.18 32.53 25.28
CA ILE A 745 12.61 33.83 25.82
C ILE A 745 11.57 34.43 26.77
N SER A 746 10.27 34.27 26.50
CA SER A 746 9.24 34.78 27.41
C SER A 746 9.21 34.07 28.76
N ALA A 747 8.65 34.75 29.77
CA ALA A 747 8.25 34.19 31.05
C ALA A 747 7.28 33.01 30.85
N THR A 748 7.25 32.11 31.84
CA THR A 748 6.57 30.82 31.74
C THR A 748 5.07 30.94 31.51
N ASP A 749 4.43 31.91 32.15
CA ASP A 749 2.99 32.19 32.11
C ASP A 749 2.60 33.35 31.17
N ALA A 750 3.57 33.93 30.45
CA ALA A 750 3.32 35.04 29.51
C ALA A 750 2.30 34.66 28.43
N ARG A 751 1.33 35.55 28.16
CA ARG A 751 0.24 35.30 27.18
C ARG A 751 0.76 34.93 25.78
N ARG A 752 1.84 35.57 25.32
CA ARG A 752 2.50 35.26 24.02
C ARG A 752 3.09 33.85 23.95
N ARG A 753 3.46 33.27 25.10
CA ARG A 753 3.93 31.88 25.21
C ARG A 753 2.76 30.91 25.30
N ARG A 754 1.75 31.21 26.13
CA ARG A 754 0.55 30.38 26.28
C ARG A 754 -0.29 30.27 25.00
N SER A 755 -0.36 31.33 24.17
CA SER A 755 -1.02 31.25 22.84
C SER A 755 -0.35 30.21 21.94
N CYS A 756 0.99 30.22 21.92
CA CYS A 756 1.78 29.25 21.16
C CYS A 756 1.60 27.83 21.68
N GLN A 757 1.62 27.64 23.01
CA GLN A 757 1.43 26.32 23.62
C GLN A 757 0.03 25.76 23.36
N THR A 758 -0.99 26.62 23.31
CA THR A 758 -2.37 26.23 22.93
C THR A 758 -2.41 25.62 21.53
N VAL A 759 -1.81 26.28 20.54
CA VAL A 759 -1.75 25.76 19.16
C VAL A 759 -0.84 24.52 19.06
N ILE A 760 0.26 24.47 19.81
CA ILE A 760 1.15 23.29 19.85
C ILE A 760 0.47 22.06 20.46
N ALA A 761 -0.38 22.24 21.47
CA ALA A 761 -1.20 21.17 22.06
C ALA A 761 -2.20 20.61 21.03
N ILE A 762 -2.96 21.50 20.36
CA ILE A 762 -3.87 21.13 19.26
C ILE A 762 -3.10 20.42 18.14
N ALA A 763 -1.92 20.92 17.77
CA ALA A 763 -1.07 20.35 16.73
C ALA A 763 -0.65 18.90 17.04
N VAL A 764 -0.19 18.63 18.26
CA VAL A 764 0.36 17.30 18.62
C VAL A 764 -0.75 16.27 18.80
N GLU A 765 -1.90 16.65 19.38
CA GLU A 765 -3.05 15.76 19.49
C GLU A 765 -3.64 15.40 18.11
N ASN A 766 -3.89 16.39 17.26
CA ASN A 766 -4.43 16.13 15.92
C ASN A 766 -3.41 15.41 15.02
N LEU A 767 -2.10 15.67 15.16
CA LEU A 767 -1.06 14.89 14.48
C LEU A 767 -1.09 13.42 14.93
N ALA A 768 -1.17 13.14 16.23
CA ALA A 768 -1.24 11.77 16.75
C ALA A 768 -2.47 11.03 16.20
N ARG A 769 -3.66 11.65 16.26
CA ARG A 769 -4.91 11.09 15.69
C ARG A 769 -4.80 10.83 14.18
N ALA A 770 -4.28 11.81 13.43
CA ALA A 770 -4.17 11.73 11.97
C ALA A 770 -3.22 10.61 11.50
N ILE A 771 -2.10 10.39 12.20
CA ILE A 771 -1.15 9.34 11.84
C ILE A 771 -1.49 7.97 12.41
N ALA A 772 -2.41 7.86 13.38
CA ALA A 772 -2.74 6.63 14.10
C ALA A 772 -3.12 5.42 13.22
N PRO A 773 -3.79 5.55 12.04
CA PRO A 773 -3.98 4.40 11.15
C PRO A 773 -2.68 3.84 10.58
N VAL A 774 -1.68 4.69 10.29
CA VAL A 774 -0.44 4.30 9.59
C VAL A 774 0.71 4.08 10.56
N LEU A 775 1.03 5.08 11.38
CA LEU A 775 2.10 5.08 12.38
C LEU A 775 1.49 4.77 13.75
N CYS A 776 0.84 3.61 13.88
CA CYS A 776 0.03 3.28 15.05
C CYS A 776 0.83 3.28 16.34
N HIS A 777 2.09 2.82 16.31
CA HIS A 777 2.95 2.81 17.49
C HIS A 777 3.44 4.23 17.83
N MET A 778 3.84 5.04 16.84
CA MET A 778 4.24 6.43 17.08
C MET A 778 3.08 7.27 17.64
N ALA A 779 1.86 7.09 17.11
CA ALA A 779 0.68 7.81 17.59
C ALA A 779 0.38 7.53 19.07
N GLU A 780 0.39 6.25 19.47
CA GLU A 780 0.21 5.84 20.86
C GLU A 780 1.36 6.33 21.75
N ASP A 781 2.61 6.24 21.27
CA ASP A 781 3.77 6.75 22.01
C ASP A 781 3.67 8.27 22.24
N ILE A 782 3.25 9.04 21.22
CA ILE A 782 3.01 10.49 21.38
C ILE A 782 1.92 10.74 22.44
N TRP A 783 0.83 9.98 22.40
CA TRP A 783 -0.30 10.12 23.33
C TRP A 783 0.09 9.83 24.79
N GLN A 784 0.81 8.73 25.03
CA GLN A 784 1.31 8.36 26.36
C GLN A 784 2.34 9.33 26.94
N TYR A 785 2.94 10.20 26.11
CA TYR A 785 3.89 11.24 26.53
C TYR A 785 3.29 12.65 26.53
N LEU A 786 1.97 12.82 26.39
CA LEU A 786 1.28 14.08 26.66
C LEU A 786 1.49 14.49 28.14
N PRO A 787 1.88 15.74 28.45
CA PRO A 787 2.24 16.16 29.81
C PRO A 787 1.03 16.52 30.68
N TYR A 788 -0.18 16.49 30.13
CA TYR A 788 -1.44 16.83 30.76
C TYR A 788 -2.43 15.66 30.65
N PRO A 789 -3.42 15.53 31.57
CA PRO A 789 -4.38 14.44 31.54
C PRO A 789 -5.33 14.56 30.34
N THR A 790 -5.45 13.49 29.58
CA THR A 790 -6.49 13.29 28.57
C THR A 790 -7.65 12.46 29.16
N PRO A 791 -8.90 12.61 28.68
CA PRO A 791 -10.02 11.78 29.11
C PRO A 791 -9.97 10.33 28.56
N TYR A 792 -8.98 10.04 27.69
CA TYR A 792 -8.82 8.79 26.95
C TYR A 792 -7.43 8.20 27.26
N LYS A 793 -7.35 6.89 27.54
CA LYS A 793 -6.08 6.20 27.81
C LYS A 793 -5.23 6.05 26.55
N SER A 794 -5.88 5.78 25.42
CA SER A 794 -5.25 5.57 24.11
C SER A 794 -5.66 6.62 23.10
N VAL A 795 -4.78 6.91 22.12
CA VAL A 795 -5.10 7.75 20.95
C VAL A 795 -6.29 7.23 20.16
N PHE A 796 -6.51 5.90 20.16
CA PHE A 796 -7.60 5.28 19.40
C PHE A 796 -8.98 5.49 20.05
N GLU A 797 -9.04 5.68 21.37
CA GLU A 797 -10.25 6.06 22.10
C GLU A 797 -10.62 7.54 21.89
N ALA A 798 -9.64 8.39 21.51
CA ALA A 798 -9.88 9.81 21.29
C ALA A 798 -10.68 10.13 20.01
N GLY A 799 -10.79 9.15 19.10
CA GLY A 799 -11.43 9.29 17.80
C GLY A 799 -10.61 10.11 16.80
N TRP A 800 -11.20 10.37 15.63
CA TRP A 800 -10.57 11.10 14.53
C TRP A 800 -10.19 12.55 14.88
N VAL A 801 -9.49 13.20 13.96
CA VAL A 801 -9.03 14.60 14.07
C VAL A 801 -10.19 15.54 14.38
N GLN A 802 -10.01 16.42 15.36
CA GLN A 802 -10.99 17.43 15.72
C GLN A 802 -10.66 18.76 15.05
N LEU A 803 -11.56 19.21 14.17
CA LEU A 803 -11.47 20.48 13.45
C LEU A 803 -12.61 21.41 13.91
N ASP A 804 -12.25 22.61 14.36
CA ASP A 804 -13.23 23.64 14.67
C ASP A 804 -13.49 24.50 13.42
N ALA A 805 -14.77 24.63 13.04
CA ALA A 805 -15.20 25.41 11.88
C ALA A 805 -14.73 26.88 11.96
N LYS A 806 -14.53 27.45 13.15
CA LYS A 806 -14.06 28.83 13.33
C LYS A 806 -12.62 29.07 12.85
N TRP A 807 -11.82 28.00 12.66
CA TRP A 807 -10.48 28.10 12.11
C TRP A 807 -10.47 28.36 10.59
N HIS A 808 -11.60 28.22 9.89
CA HIS A 808 -11.68 28.48 8.45
C HIS A 808 -11.72 29.99 8.14
N ASN A 809 -10.57 30.56 7.77
CA ASN A 809 -10.44 31.97 7.40
C ASN A 809 -9.58 32.15 6.12
N PRO A 810 -10.19 32.14 4.92
CA PRO A 810 -9.47 32.27 3.64
C PRO A 810 -8.79 33.62 3.39
N GLU A 811 -9.34 34.71 3.94
CA GLU A 811 -8.76 36.06 3.82
C GLU A 811 -7.42 36.12 4.56
N LEU A 812 -7.41 35.60 5.79
CA LEU A 812 -6.21 35.39 6.59
C LEU A 812 -5.20 34.51 5.85
N ALA A 813 -5.64 33.39 5.28
CA ALA A 813 -4.78 32.49 4.50
C ALA A 813 -4.07 33.22 3.35
N THR A 814 -4.81 34.03 2.58
CA THR A 814 -4.27 34.80 1.45
C THR A 814 -3.22 35.82 1.91
N ARG A 815 -3.48 36.53 3.02
CA ARG A 815 -2.48 37.46 3.60
C ARG A 815 -1.21 36.72 4.05
N TRP A 816 -1.36 35.57 4.70
CA TRP A 816 -0.20 34.79 5.17
C TRP A 816 0.57 34.07 4.07
N GLN A 817 -0.07 33.73 2.94
CA GLN A 817 0.63 33.28 1.73
C GLN A 817 1.60 34.37 1.24
N TYR A 818 1.16 35.63 1.17
CA TYR A 818 2.04 36.76 0.82
C TYR A 818 3.16 36.96 1.85
N LEU A 819 2.85 36.95 3.16
CA LEU A 819 3.87 37.06 4.22
C LEU A 819 4.93 35.94 4.16
N ARG A 820 4.51 34.70 3.86
CA ARG A 820 5.43 33.55 3.67
C ARG A 820 6.27 33.69 2.40
N GLN A 821 5.72 34.26 1.31
CA GLN A 821 6.48 34.58 0.11
C GLN A 821 7.57 35.63 0.41
N VAL A 822 7.23 36.74 1.08
CA VAL A 822 8.19 37.76 1.50
C VAL A 822 9.28 37.16 2.39
N ARG A 823 8.92 36.36 3.41
CA ARG A 823 9.89 35.61 4.24
C ARG A 823 10.80 34.72 3.40
N GLY A 824 10.26 34.06 2.38
CA GLY A 824 11.01 33.21 1.46
C GLY A 824 12.12 33.97 0.73
N GLU A 825 11.81 35.15 0.18
CA GLU A 825 12.80 35.99 -0.48
C GLU A 825 13.81 36.62 0.50
N VAL A 826 13.35 37.10 1.66
CA VAL A 826 14.22 37.63 2.73
C VAL A 826 15.24 36.57 3.19
N ASN A 827 14.79 35.32 3.38
CA ASN A 827 15.67 34.22 3.78
C ASN A 827 16.77 33.93 2.74
N LYS A 828 16.52 34.10 1.43
CA LYS A 828 17.56 33.92 0.41
C LYS A 828 18.67 34.96 0.57
N VAL A 829 18.32 36.23 0.77
CA VAL A 829 19.31 37.31 0.96
C VAL A 829 20.07 37.14 2.28
N LEU A 830 19.38 36.74 3.36
CA LEU A 830 20.02 36.42 4.64
C LEU A 830 20.98 35.22 4.55
N GLU A 831 20.69 34.23 3.70
CA GLU A 831 21.56 33.06 3.52
C GLU A 831 22.76 33.37 2.61
N GLN A 832 22.60 34.26 1.62
CA GLN A 832 23.74 34.82 0.87
C GLN A 832 24.69 35.58 1.80
N ALA A 833 24.17 36.50 2.62
CA ALA A 833 24.95 37.27 3.59
C ALA A 833 25.64 36.37 4.64
N ARG A 834 25.04 35.22 5.00
CA ARG A 834 25.68 34.19 5.83
C ARG A 834 26.79 33.44 5.11
N THR A 835 26.56 33.03 3.87
CA THR A 835 27.53 32.29 3.04
C THR A 835 28.81 33.10 2.83
N GLU A 836 28.66 34.40 2.58
CA GLU A 836 29.76 35.35 2.43
C GLU A 836 30.33 35.87 3.77
N LYS A 837 29.81 35.38 4.91
CA LYS A 837 30.24 35.71 6.28
C LYS A 837 30.08 37.19 6.68
N ALA A 838 29.19 37.92 6.01
CA ALA A 838 28.82 39.27 6.42
C ALA A 838 28.05 39.26 7.75
N ILE A 839 27.23 38.22 7.98
CA ILE A 839 26.55 37.91 9.25
C ILE A 839 26.79 36.44 9.62
N GLY A 840 26.87 36.12 10.91
CA GLY A 840 26.97 34.74 11.41
C GLY A 840 25.63 34.06 11.68
N SER A 841 24.59 34.84 11.98
CA SER A 841 23.22 34.39 12.24
C SER A 841 22.22 35.42 11.73
N SER A 842 20.97 35.02 11.46
CA SER A 842 19.92 35.96 11.02
C SER A 842 19.62 37.04 12.06
N LEU A 843 19.81 36.74 13.35
CA LEU A 843 19.69 37.72 14.44
C LEU A 843 20.77 38.82 14.40
N GLU A 844 21.87 38.64 13.66
CA GLU A 844 22.85 39.73 13.44
C GLU A 844 22.42 40.71 12.33
N ALA A 845 21.28 40.46 11.67
CA ALA A 845 20.82 41.23 10.54
C ALA A 845 19.71 42.25 10.89
N LYS A 846 19.74 43.34 10.13
CA LYS A 846 18.64 44.28 9.92
C LYS A 846 18.18 44.15 8.47
N VAL A 847 16.89 43.90 8.27
CA VAL A 847 16.30 43.75 6.94
C VAL A 847 15.66 45.06 6.52
N LEU A 848 16.07 45.59 5.38
CA LEU A 848 15.49 46.77 4.76
C LEU A 848 14.54 46.30 3.66
N LEU A 849 13.29 46.77 3.67
CA LEU A 849 12.26 46.38 2.70
C LEU A 849 11.68 47.59 1.98
N TYR A 850 11.54 47.49 0.65
CA TYR A 850 10.75 48.41 -0.15
C TYR A 850 9.73 47.64 -0.98
N VAL A 851 8.46 47.99 -0.81
CA VAL A 851 7.34 47.41 -1.56
C VAL A 851 6.68 48.52 -2.39
N PRO A 852 6.70 48.44 -3.74
CA PRO A 852 6.10 49.46 -4.61
C PRO A 852 4.58 49.61 -4.43
N ASP A 853 3.90 48.50 -4.16
CA ASP A 853 2.46 48.45 -3.94
C ASP A 853 2.10 49.05 -2.57
N VAL A 854 1.28 50.10 -2.58
CA VAL A 854 0.90 50.87 -1.38
C VAL A 854 0.07 50.04 -0.39
N ALA A 855 -0.81 49.17 -0.88
CA ALA A 855 -1.66 48.34 -0.02
C ALA A 855 -0.85 47.23 0.66
N LYS A 856 0.02 46.55 -0.10
CA LYS A 856 0.96 45.55 0.45
C LYS A 856 1.96 46.20 1.42
N ARG A 857 2.43 47.42 1.14
CA ARG A 857 3.31 48.18 2.05
C ARG A 857 2.61 48.48 3.37
N ALA A 858 1.41 49.06 3.35
CA ALA A 858 0.64 49.35 4.55
C ALA A 858 0.34 48.09 5.39
N GLN A 859 0.11 46.94 4.77
CA GLN A 859 -0.06 45.65 5.47
C GLN A 859 1.20 45.18 6.19
N LEU A 860 2.39 45.50 5.69
CA LEU A 860 3.68 45.19 6.31
C LEU A 860 4.07 46.22 7.37
N GLU A 861 3.78 47.51 7.15
CA GLU A 861 3.95 48.58 8.14
C GLU A 861 3.12 48.30 9.40
N ALA A 862 1.88 47.82 9.24
CA ALA A 862 1.03 47.38 10.37
C ALA A 862 1.62 46.21 11.18
N LEU A 863 2.60 45.48 10.64
CA LEU A 863 3.33 44.40 11.32
C LEU A 863 4.77 44.82 11.69
N ASN A 864 5.14 46.09 11.55
CA ASN A 864 6.46 46.60 11.86
C ASN A 864 6.40 47.80 12.81
N PRO A 865 6.04 47.59 14.10
CA PRO A 865 5.98 48.67 15.08
C PRO A 865 7.35 49.34 15.26
N SER A 866 7.35 50.63 15.56
CA SER A 866 8.59 51.36 15.89
C SER A 866 9.26 50.78 17.14
N SER A 867 10.57 51.02 17.29
CA SER A 867 11.32 50.67 18.51
C SER A 867 10.69 51.28 19.78
N GLU A 868 10.10 52.46 19.66
CA GLU A 868 9.35 53.13 20.73
C GLU A 868 8.02 52.42 21.03
N GLY A 869 7.28 51.97 20.01
CA GLY A 869 6.06 51.17 20.15
C GLY A 869 6.29 49.78 20.76
N LEU A 870 7.48 49.20 20.58
CA LEU A 870 7.91 48.01 21.32
C LEU A 870 8.13 48.31 22.81
N MET A 871 8.81 49.42 23.12
CA MET A 871 9.04 49.83 24.51
C MET A 871 7.70 50.09 25.21
N ASP A 872 6.73 50.68 24.51
CA ASP A 872 5.38 50.87 25.03
C ASP A 872 4.61 49.55 25.16
N TYR A 873 4.81 48.56 24.29
CA TYR A 873 4.30 47.20 24.52
C TYR A 873 4.89 46.58 25.80
N VAL A 874 6.22 46.61 25.97
CA VAL A 874 6.89 46.07 27.18
C VAL A 874 6.40 46.78 28.44
N ARG A 875 6.27 48.11 28.41
CA ARG A 875 5.66 48.90 29.50
C ARG A 875 4.18 48.55 29.73
N SER A 876 3.40 48.28 28.68
CA SER A 876 1.99 47.91 28.81
C SER A 876 1.80 46.55 29.50
N GLN A 877 2.66 45.57 29.22
CA GLN A 877 2.61 44.27 29.88
C GLN A 877 2.98 44.40 31.36
N ASN A 878 4.02 45.19 31.68
CA ASN A 878 4.38 45.51 33.06
C ASN A 878 3.20 46.15 33.83
N ALA A 879 2.51 47.14 33.24
CA ALA A 879 1.38 47.82 33.88
C ALA A 879 0.12 46.93 34.03
N ALA A 880 -0.18 46.09 33.05
CA ALA A 880 -1.31 45.16 33.13
C ALA A 880 -1.09 44.06 34.19
N ILE A 881 0.17 43.64 34.41
CA ILE A 881 0.55 42.71 35.47
C ILE A 881 0.43 43.39 36.84
N GLU A 882 0.82 44.65 36.99
CA GLU A 882 0.66 45.40 38.24
C GLU A 882 -0.83 45.59 38.60
N LEU A 883 -1.68 45.97 37.63
CA LEU A 883 -3.14 46.04 37.82
C LEU A 883 -3.75 44.67 38.20
N THR A 884 -3.40 43.59 37.49
CA THR A 884 -3.94 42.26 37.83
C THR A 884 -3.34 41.66 39.10
N ALA A 885 -2.15 42.10 39.53
CA ALA A 885 -1.57 41.78 40.83
C ALA A 885 -2.28 42.55 41.96
N GLU A 886 -2.62 43.82 41.76
CA GLU A 886 -3.46 44.60 42.67
C GLU A 886 -4.89 44.02 42.75
N GLU A 887 -5.51 43.63 41.64
CA GLU A 887 -6.81 42.97 41.62
C GLU A 887 -6.76 41.58 42.29
N LYS A 888 -5.70 40.79 42.08
CA LYS A 888 -5.51 39.51 42.80
C LYS A 888 -5.24 39.72 44.28
N ALA A 889 -4.44 40.72 44.67
CA ALA A 889 -4.18 41.07 46.06
C ALA A 889 -5.47 41.53 46.74
N LYS A 890 -6.26 42.38 46.07
CA LYS A 890 -7.58 42.84 46.51
C LYS A 890 -8.57 41.68 46.62
N ALA A 891 -8.66 40.79 45.62
CA ALA A 891 -9.51 39.61 45.70
C ALA A 891 -9.06 38.59 46.77
N VAL A 892 -7.76 38.51 47.09
CA VAL A 892 -7.25 37.74 48.23
C VAL A 892 -7.61 38.42 49.55
N GLN A 893 -7.52 39.75 49.63
CA GLN A 893 -7.92 40.52 50.80
C GLN A 893 -9.43 40.45 51.02
N ASP A 894 -10.26 40.66 49.99
CA ASP A 894 -11.71 40.47 50.02
C ASP A 894 -12.07 39.06 50.48
N ARG A 895 -11.40 38.01 49.97
CA ARG A 895 -11.58 36.62 50.46
C ARG A 895 -11.07 36.39 51.88
N GLN A 896 -10.08 37.13 52.35
CA GLN A 896 -9.60 37.09 53.73
C GLN A 896 -10.58 37.81 54.67
N GLU A 897 -11.15 38.93 54.25
CA GLU A 897 -12.20 39.67 54.95
C GLU A 897 -13.52 38.88 54.96
N GLU A 898 -13.88 38.20 53.87
CA GLU A 898 -15.04 37.31 53.80
C GLU A 898 -14.84 36.03 54.64
N LYS A 899 -13.61 35.48 54.69
CA LYS A 899 -13.25 34.42 55.66
C LYS A 899 -13.25 34.93 57.10
N ALA A 900 -12.77 36.13 57.37
CA ALA A 900 -12.79 36.73 58.71
C ALA A 900 -14.23 37.01 59.17
N ALA A 901 -15.10 37.50 58.27
CA ALA A 901 -16.53 37.68 58.51
C ALA A 901 -17.24 36.33 58.71
N SER A 902 -16.91 35.30 57.94
CA SER A 902 -17.41 33.92 58.11
C SER A 902 -16.99 33.32 59.46
N VAL A 903 -15.72 33.49 59.85
CA VAL A 903 -15.19 33.07 61.15
C VAL A 903 -15.84 33.84 62.30
N ALA A 904 -16.03 35.16 62.18
CA ALA A 904 -16.76 35.98 63.15
C ALA A 904 -18.24 35.58 63.28
N LYS A 905 -18.91 35.27 62.16
CA LYS A 905 -20.29 34.78 62.13
C LYS A 905 -20.40 33.39 62.76
N THR A 906 -19.39 32.54 62.57
CA THR A 906 -19.31 31.20 63.19
C THR A 906 -18.99 31.28 64.70
N LEU A 907 -18.16 32.23 65.13
CA LEU A 907 -17.85 32.49 66.54
C LEU A 907 -19.05 33.07 67.30
N THR A 908 -19.83 33.96 66.69
CA THR A 908 -21.04 34.54 67.28
C THR A 908 -22.19 33.53 67.43
N ILE A 909 -22.20 32.44 66.64
CA ILE A 909 -23.23 31.39 66.71
C ILE A 909 -22.86 30.26 67.69
N LYS A 910 -21.60 30.15 68.12
CA LYS A 910 -21.12 29.11 69.07
C LYS A 910 -20.85 29.58 70.51
N THR A 911 -21.12 30.85 70.84
CA THR A 911 -20.96 31.40 72.21
C THR A 911 -22.25 31.53 73.02
N VAL A 912 -23.38 30.97 72.54
CA VAL A 912 -24.64 30.87 73.30
C VAL A 912 -24.98 29.40 73.61
N SER A 913 -24.01 28.66 74.14
CA SER A 913 -24.23 27.46 74.96
C SER A 913 -22.91 27.05 75.64
N VAL A 914 -22.99 26.54 76.88
CA VAL A 914 -21.87 26.12 77.75
C VAL A 914 -21.12 27.27 78.45
N GLU A 915 -21.85 28.06 79.23
CA GLU A 915 -21.41 28.32 80.60
C GLU A 915 -21.94 27.21 81.51
N GLN A 916 -21.03 26.43 82.11
CA GLN A 916 -21.10 25.81 83.46
C GLN A 916 -20.28 24.50 83.51
N GLN A 917 -19.03 24.59 84.01
CA GLN A 917 -18.52 23.81 85.16
C GLN A 917 -16.99 23.94 85.28
N THR A 918 -16.58 24.73 86.30
CA THR A 918 -15.51 24.45 87.28
C THR A 918 -14.20 23.80 86.81
N VAL A 919 -13.10 24.56 86.69
CA VAL A 919 -12.15 24.92 87.79
C VAL A 919 -11.18 23.78 88.16
N ALA A 920 -9.90 23.96 87.80
CA ALA A 920 -8.74 23.59 88.64
C ALA A 920 -7.44 24.30 88.17
N LYS A 921 -6.61 24.70 89.15
CA LYS A 921 -5.18 25.08 89.09
C LYS A 921 -4.76 26.36 88.32
N ARG A 922 -4.46 27.39 89.11
CA ARG A 922 -3.37 28.36 88.86
C ARG A 922 -2.07 27.82 89.47
N ASP A 923 -0.94 28.15 88.86
CA ASP A 923 0.25 28.81 89.43
C ASP A 923 1.34 28.76 88.33
N ALA A 924 1.71 29.86 87.68
CA ALA A 924 2.48 31.02 88.15
C ALA A 924 4.00 30.74 88.26
N GLY A 925 4.81 31.47 87.49
CA GLY A 925 6.28 31.37 87.51
C GLY A 925 6.92 31.86 86.21
N SER A 926 7.45 33.09 86.22
CA SER A 926 7.97 33.79 85.04
C SER A 926 9.50 33.85 84.96
N ALA A 927 9.97 34.15 83.74
CA ALA A 927 11.18 34.93 83.40
C ALA A 927 12.50 34.21 83.08
N ILE A 928 12.87 34.33 81.80
CA ILE A 928 14.20 34.66 81.23
C ILE A 928 15.44 34.13 81.98
N VAL A 929 16.11 33.13 81.39
CA VAL A 929 17.58 32.99 81.41
C VAL A 929 18.05 32.52 80.02
N GLU A 930 19.25 32.94 79.63
CA GLU A 930 20.01 32.49 78.46
C GLU A 930 20.32 30.98 78.51
N TYR A 931 20.80 30.40 77.41
CA TYR A 931 21.49 29.11 77.47
C TYR A 931 22.74 29.07 76.59
N SER A 932 23.87 28.75 77.22
CA SER A 932 25.18 28.51 76.62
C SER A 932 25.44 27.01 76.44
N ALA A 933 26.44 26.68 75.60
CA ALA A 933 26.76 25.31 75.18
C ALA A 933 27.39 24.43 76.28
N PRO A 934 27.47 23.11 76.03
CA PRO A 934 28.72 22.38 76.26
C PRO A 934 29.22 21.60 75.02
N GLU A 935 30.44 21.05 75.15
CA GLU A 935 31.38 20.74 74.06
C GLU A 935 31.30 19.33 73.41
N GLU A 936 32.18 19.18 72.43
CA GLU A 936 32.44 18.10 71.47
C GLU A 936 32.73 16.70 72.04
N SER A 937 32.57 15.69 71.17
CA SER A 937 33.48 14.54 71.11
C SER A 937 34.05 14.38 69.69
N ALA A 938 35.38 14.42 69.56
CA ALA A 938 36.06 14.40 68.27
C ALA A 938 36.43 12.98 67.81
N LEU A 939 35.86 12.56 66.67
CA LEU A 939 36.27 11.49 65.74
C LEU A 939 35.31 11.65 64.55
N ASP A 940 35.72 11.93 63.31
CA ASP A 940 36.40 10.95 62.44
C ASP A 940 37.12 11.59 61.23
N LEU A 941 37.59 12.85 61.34
CA LEU A 941 38.17 13.59 60.20
C LEU A 941 39.45 12.94 59.63
N GLN A 942 40.17 12.17 60.47
CA GLN A 942 41.39 11.47 60.09
C GLN A 942 41.13 10.36 59.05
N GLN A 943 40.06 9.56 59.20
CA GLN A 943 39.74 8.47 58.26
C GLN A 943 39.42 8.95 56.84
N VAL A 944 38.84 10.14 56.71
CA VAL A 944 38.51 10.73 55.39
C VAL A 944 39.77 11.17 54.65
N LEU A 945 40.74 11.73 55.38
CA LEU A 945 42.04 12.12 54.82
C LEU A 945 42.87 10.91 54.41
N ASP A 946 42.93 9.86 55.25
CA ASP A 946 43.68 8.63 54.94
C ASP A 946 43.10 7.90 53.70
N ARG A 947 41.77 7.79 53.58
CA ARG A 947 41.12 7.23 52.38
C ARG A 947 41.40 8.02 51.11
N SER A 948 41.50 9.35 51.23
CA SER A 948 41.79 10.25 50.12
C SER A 948 43.24 10.10 49.64
N ALA A 949 44.19 9.94 50.56
CA ALA A 949 45.59 9.64 50.24
C ALA A 949 45.75 8.27 49.56
N GLN A 950 45.00 7.26 49.99
CA GLN A 950 45.05 5.92 49.43
C GLN A 950 44.52 5.86 48.00
N PHE A 951 43.39 6.52 47.70
CA PHE A 951 42.86 6.63 46.34
C PHE A 951 43.84 7.31 45.35
N ILE A 952 44.60 8.30 45.82
CA ILE A 952 45.63 8.97 44.99
C ILE A 952 46.85 8.06 44.77
N ALA A 953 47.18 7.18 45.71
CA ALA A 953 48.25 6.20 45.54
C ALA A 953 47.90 5.10 44.52
N ASP A 954 46.63 4.69 44.46
CA ASP A 954 46.13 3.63 43.56
C ASP A 954 45.82 4.14 42.14
N LEU A 955 45.76 5.46 41.94
CA LEU A 955 45.42 6.11 40.66
C LEU A 955 46.25 5.64 39.43
N PRO A 956 47.59 5.36 39.55
CA PRO A 956 48.39 4.85 38.44
C PRO A 956 47.96 3.43 38.00
N GLU A 957 47.49 2.58 38.92
CA GLU A 957 47.02 1.24 38.62
C GLU A 957 45.66 1.29 37.91
N TYR A 958 44.75 2.15 38.37
CA TYR A 958 43.50 2.44 37.66
C TYR A 958 43.73 2.98 36.24
N ALA A 959 44.68 3.91 36.06
CA ALA A 959 45.02 4.44 34.74
C ALA A 959 45.65 3.37 33.82
N GLY A 960 46.51 2.51 34.36
CA GLY A 960 47.08 1.38 33.61
C GLY A 960 46.02 0.38 33.15
N ASN A 961 45.11 0.00 34.05
CA ASN A 961 44.01 -0.91 33.73
C ASN A 961 43.06 -0.30 32.69
N PHE A 962 42.68 0.98 32.83
CA PHE A 962 41.84 1.69 31.87
C PHE A 962 42.46 1.76 30.45
N ILE A 963 43.75 2.09 30.34
CA ILE A 963 44.43 2.13 29.04
C ILE A 963 44.50 0.74 28.39
N THR A 964 44.66 -0.31 29.20
CA THR A 964 44.73 -1.70 28.72
C THR A 964 43.35 -2.22 28.28
N GLU A 965 42.29 -1.91 29.03
CA GLU A 965 40.91 -2.33 28.77
C GLU A 965 40.30 -1.61 27.54
N TYR A 966 40.59 -0.32 27.37
CA TYR A 966 40.04 0.50 26.28
C TYR A 966 40.99 0.71 25.08
N GLN A 967 42.12 -0.01 25.03
CA GLN A 967 43.15 0.15 24.00
C GLN A 967 42.59 0.10 22.57
N LYS A 968 41.68 -0.85 22.27
CA LYS A 968 41.02 -0.94 20.95
C LYS A 968 40.16 0.28 20.62
N VAL A 969 39.43 0.84 21.60
CA VAL A 969 38.57 2.01 21.40
C VAL A 969 39.41 3.25 21.14
N LEU A 970 40.50 3.42 21.90
CA LEU A 970 41.45 4.52 21.72
C LEU A 970 42.17 4.46 20.36
N VAL A 971 42.55 3.25 19.90
CA VAL A 971 43.12 3.06 18.55
C VAL A 971 42.08 3.37 17.45
N THR A 972 40.81 2.96 17.60
CA THR A 972 39.75 3.30 16.64
C THR A 972 39.45 4.80 16.61
N LEU A 973 39.47 5.49 17.75
CA LEU A 973 39.35 6.95 17.83
C LEU A 973 40.57 7.65 17.19
N GLY A 974 41.77 7.13 17.40
CA GLY A 974 42.99 7.60 16.73
C GLY A 974 42.95 7.43 15.21
N LEU A 975 42.40 6.31 14.71
CA LEU A 975 42.16 6.08 13.28
C LEU A 975 41.09 7.01 12.71
N LEU A 976 40.00 7.26 13.42
CA LEU A 976 38.98 8.24 13.01
C LEU A 976 39.52 9.67 12.98
N ALA A 977 40.33 10.06 13.98
CA ALA A 977 41.03 11.33 13.98
C ALA A 977 42.04 11.43 12.82
N SER A 978 42.78 10.36 12.53
CA SER A 978 43.66 10.27 11.37
C SER A 978 42.91 10.46 10.06
N VAL A 979 41.78 9.79 9.85
CA VAL A 979 40.95 9.96 8.64
C VAL A 979 40.41 11.39 8.52
N LEU A 980 40.01 12.04 9.60
CA LEU A 980 39.59 13.45 9.60
C LEU A 980 40.74 14.41 9.28
N VAL A 981 41.95 14.15 9.78
CA VAL A 981 43.15 14.92 9.46
C VAL A 981 43.55 14.72 8.00
N THR A 982 43.61 13.47 7.51
CA THR A 982 43.88 13.18 6.09
C THR A 982 42.84 13.83 5.19
N GLY A 983 41.55 13.75 5.53
CA GLY A 983 40.48 14.41 4.78
C GLY A 983 40.65 15.94 4.71
N ARG A 984 41.02 16.59 5.82
CA ARG A 984 41.36 18.03 5.82
C ARG A 984 42.61 18.37 5.03
N VAL A 985 43.65 17.53 5.06
CA VAL A 985 44.86 17.71 4.25
C VAL A 985 44.56 17.55 2.76
N THR A 986 43.78 16.53 2.36
CA THR A 986 43.36 16.33 0.97
C THR A 986 42.48 17.49 0.47
N LEU A 987 41.55 17.99 1.29
CA LEU A 987 40.76 19.18 0.95
C LEU A 987 41.63 20.43 0.83
N ALA A 988 42.59 20.65 1.74
CA ALA A 988 43.53 21.77 1.63
C ALA A 988 44.42 21.68 0.38
N VAL A 989 44.85 20.48 -0.02
CA VAL A 989 45.59 20.26 -1.27
C VAL A 989 44.72 20.54 -2.50
N LEU A 990 43.46 20.09 -2.52
CA LEU A 990 42.51 20.41 -3.59
C LEU A 990 42.24 21.92 -3.69
N ASP A 991 42.07 22.59 -2.57
CA ASP A 991 41.84 24.05 -2.51
C ASP A 991 43.09 24.83 -2.98
N THR A 992 44.29 24.33 -2.65
CA THR A 992 45.57 24.87 -3.16
C THR A 992 45.74 24.62 -4.66
N MET A 993 45.29 23.48 -5.19
CA MET A 993 45.30 23.20 -6.64
C MET A 993 44.36 24.12 -7.41
N ASN A 994 43.18 24.44 -6.85
CA ASN A 994 42.23 25.40 -7.44
C ASN A 994 42.77 26.83 -7.48
N GLN A 995 43.78 27.18 -6.67
CA GLN A 995 44.45 28.48 -6.69
C GLN A 995 45.56 28.59 -7.75
N ILE A 996 45.90 27.52 -8.48
CA ILE A 996 46.91 27.57 -9.56
C ILE A 996 46.32 28.33 -10.76
N PRO A 997 46.79 29.55 -11.09
CA PRO A 997 46.29 30.28 -12.24
C PRO A 997 46.63 29.50 -13.51
N LEU A 998 45.72 29.55 -14.50
CA LEU A 998 45.73 28.75 -15.73
C LEU A 998 45.24 27.30 -15.61
N LEU A 999 44.96 26.73 -14.43
CA LEU A 999 44.46 25.35 -14.35
C LEU A 999 43.06 25.19 -14.99
N GLU A 1000 42.15 26.12 -14.73
CA GLU A 1000 40.82 26.16 -15.38
C GLU A 1000 40.93 26.39 -16.90
N VAL A 1001 41.87 27.24 -17.33
CA VAL A 1001 42.15 27.51 -18.75
C VAL A 1001 42.73 26.27 -19.43
N PHE A 1002 43.62 25.54 -18.75
CA PHE A 1002 44.21 24.29 -19.21
C PHE A 1002 43.14 23.20 -19.38
N PHE A 1003 42.23 23.04 -18.41
CA PHE A 1003 41.12 22.10 -18.55
C PHE A 1003 40.07 22.53 -19.58
N LYS A 1004 39.79 23.83 -19.73
CA LYS A 1004 38.97 24.34 -20.85
C LYS A 1004 39.63 24.10 -22.20
N VAL A 1005 40.93 24.31 -22.34
CA VAL A 1005 41.68 24.03 -23.58
C VAL A 1005 41.71 22.54 -23.86
N ILE A 1006 41.93 21.68 -22.87
CA ILE A 1006 41.81 20.21 -23.03
C ILE A 1006 40.39 19.83 -23.43
N GLY A 1007 39.35 20.35 -22.77
CA GLY A 1007 37.95 20.06 -23.09
C GLY A 1007 37.54 20.52 -24.49
N ILE A 1008 38.03 21.68 -24.93
CA ILE A 1008 37.83 22.20 -26.30
C ILE A 1008 38.59 21.34 -27.32
N LEU A 1009 39.86 21.01 -27.06
CA LEU A 1009 40.66 20.13 -27.94
C LEU A 1009 40.08 18.71 -28.02
N PHE A 1010 39.56 18.18 -26.91
CA PHE A 1010 38.92 16.86 -26.86
C PHE A 1010 37.56 16.88 -27.57
N THR A 1011 36.76 17.95 -27.41
CA THR A 1011 35.51 18.14 -28.18
C THR A 1011 35.79 18.29 -29.68
N ILE A 1012 36.80 19.07 -30.08
CA ILE A 1012 37.20 19.23 -31.49
C ILE A 1012 37.70 17.88 -32.04
N TRP A 1013 38.54 17.16 -31.29
CA TRP A 1013 39.01 15.82 -31.66
C TRP A 1013 37.84 14.84 -31.81
N PHE A 1014 36.90 14.82 -30.88
CA PHE A 1014 35.71 13.97 -30.92
C PHE A 1014 34.84 14.27 -32.15
N VAL A 1015 34.58 15.55 -32.44
CA VAL A 1015 33.81 15.96 -33.63
C VAL A 1015 34.55 15.59 -34.94
N PHE A 1016 35.86 15.83 -35.03
CA PHE A 1016 36.65 15.45 -36.19
C PHE A 1016 36.79 13.94 -36.37
N ARG A 1017 36.85 13.17 -35.28
CA ARG A 1017 37.08 11.72 -35.28
C ARG A 1017 35.81 10.92 -35.56
N HIS A 1018 34.65 11.39 -35.08
CA HIS A 1018 33.40 10.60 -35.05
C HIS A 1018 32.18 11.26 -35.72
N LEU A 1019 32.14 12.59 -35.88
CA LEU A 1019 30.98 13.28 -36.49
C LEU A 1019 31.20 13.67 -37.96
N LEU A 1020 32.42 14.05 -38.34
CA LEU A 1020 32.72 14.52 -39.71
C LEU A 1020 32.98 13.41 -40.75
N PHE A 1021 33.16 12.15 -40.32
CA PHE A 1021 33.45 11.00 -41.20
C PHE A 1021 32.47 9.83 -41.07
N ALA A 1022 31.34 10.01 -40.36
CA ALA A 1022 30.29 9.00 -40.30
C ALA A 1022 29.42 9.05 -41.57
N GLU A 1023 29.37 7.97 -42.35
CA GLU A 1023 28.66 7.97 -43.65
C GLU A 1023 27.13 7.93 -43.50
N ASN A 1024 26.60 7.56 -42.33
CA ASN A 1024 25.17 7.58 -42.04
C ASN A 1024 24.83 7.81 -40.55
N ARG A 1025 23.55 8.10 -40.27
CA ARG A 1025 23.05 8.37 -38.90
C ARG A 1025 23.00 7.14 -37.97
N GLN A 1026 23.02 5.90 -38.48
CA GLN A 1026 22.92 4.69 -37.65
C GLN A 1026 24.25 4.33 -36.98
N GLU A 1027 25.38 4.43 -37.70
CA GLU A 1027 26.71 4.29 -37.08
C GLU A 1027 26.95 5.36 -36.01
N MET A 1028 26.46 6.57 -36.26
CA MET A 1028 26.58 7.71 -35.33
C MET A 1028 25.85 7.44 -34.00
N ALA A 1029 24.65 6.87 -34.05
CA ALA A 1029 23.91 6.47 -32.85
C ALA A 1029 24.63 5.34 -32.09
N GLN A 1030 25.01 4.25 -32.77
CA GLN A 1030 25.70 3.12 -32.14
C GLN A 1030 27.04 3.50 -31.50
N THR A 1031 27.76 4.45 -32.09
CA THR A 1031 29.03 4.95 -31.52
C THR A 1031 28.79 5.79 -30.27
N ILE A 1032 27.73 6.61 -30.25
CA ILE A 1032 27.33 7.39 -29.06
C ILE A 1032 26.85 6.46 -27.95
N ASP A 1033 26.02 5.46 -28.26
CA ASP A 1033 25.51 4.50 -27.26
C ASP A 1033 26.65 3.66 -26.64
N SER A 1034 27.62 3.25 -27.46
CA SER A 1034 28.84 2.55 -27.02
C SER A 1034 29.68 3.38 -26.04
N LEU A 1035 30.03 4.62 -26.41
CA LEU A 1035 30.77 5.55 -25.53
C LEU A 1035 29.98 5.93 -24.27
N THR A 1036 28.65 6.03 -24.36
CA THR A 1036 27.78 6.27 -23.21
C THR A 1036 27.81 5.07 -22.24
N ALA A 1037 27.79 3.85 -22.76
CA ALA A 1037 27.89 2.62 -21.96
C ALA A 1037 29.28 2.46 -21.29
N ASP A 1038 30.37 2.82 -21.98
CA ASP A 1038 31.73 2.77 -21.44
C ASP A 1038 31.99 3.82 -20.34
N VAL A 1039 31.37 5.00 -20.44
CA VAL A 1039 31.56 6.09 -19.46
C VAL A 1039 30.62 6.00 -18.25
N LEU A 1040 29.38 5.54 -18.43
CA LEU A 1040 28.37 5.53 -17.35
C LEU A 1040 28.10 4.14 -16.75
N GLY A 1041 28.56 3.06 -17.39
CA GLY A 1041 28.24 1.69 -16.99
C GLY A 1041 26.84 1.27 -17.47
N GLN A 1042 26.74 0.04 -17.97
CA GLN A 1042 25.54 -0.45 -18.67
C GLN A 1042 24.28 -0.42 -17.80
N THR A 1043 23.24 0.25 -18.30
CA THR A 1043 21.84 -0.05 -17.96
C THR A 1043 21.02 -0.13 -19.25
N THR A 1044 20.26 -1.20 -19.42
CA THR A 1044 19.64 -1.59 -20.70
C THR A 1044 18.41 -0.75 -21.06
N ALA A 1045 18.21 -0.51 -22.36
CA ALA A 1045 17.14 0.35 -22.88
C ALA A 1045 15.75 -0.32 -22.96
N LEU A 1046 14.72 0.51 -22.88
CA LEU A 1046 13.33 0.20 -23.26
C LEU A 1046 13.16 0.30 -24.78
N VAL A 1047 12.49 -0.68 -25.39
CA VAL A 1047 12.10 -0.65 -26.81
C VAL A 1047 10.74 0.02 -26.96
N LEU A 1048 10.68 1.13 -27.69
CA LEU A 1048 9.45 1.69 -28.24
C LEU A 1048 9.37 1.35 -29.73
N VAL A 1049 8.35 0.57 -30.11
CA VAL A 1049 8.11 0.19 -31.52
C VAL A 1049 7.52 1.37 -32.29
N GLN A 1050 8.06 1.63 -33.48
CA GLN A 1050 7.59 2.68 -34.39
C GLN A 1050 6.30 2.25 -35.11
N THR A 1051 5.34 3.17 -35.24
CA THR A 1051 4.29 3.09 -36.27
C THR A 1051 4.63 4.07 -37.40
N GLN A 1052 4.73 3.58 -38.63
CA GLN A 1052 5.09 4.41 -39.79
C GLN A 1052 3.91 5.27 -40.28
N ALA A 1053 4.22 6.46 -40.78
CA ALA A 1053 3.27 7.32 -41.48
C ALA A 1053 3.43 7.19 -43.01
N ILE A 1054 2.32 7.26 -43.76
CA ILE A 1054 2.34 7.48 -45.21
C ILE A 1054 1.53 8.74 -45.56
N VAL A 1055 2.25 9.61 -46.27
CA VAL A 1055 1.96 10.97 -46.76
C VAL A 1055 0.74 11.07 -47.68
N LEU A 1056 -0.02 12.18 -47.58
CA LEU A 1056 -0.36 13.07 -48.71
C LEU A 1056 -1.00 14.40 -48.23
N ALA A 1057 -0.55 15.52 -48.81
CA ALA A 1057 -1.08 16.88 -48.64
C ALA A 1057 -1.78 17.32 -49.96
N PRO A 1058 -2.60 18.40 -50.05
CA PRO A 1058 -2.16 19.76 -49.70
C PRO A 1058 -3.22 20.73 -49.09
N VAL A 1059 -2.69 21.89 -48.73
CA VAL A 1059 -3.26 23.17 -48.24
C VAL A 1059 -4.59 23.62 -48.87
N LEU A 1060 -5.50 24.20 -48.06
CA LEU A 1060 -6.27 25.39 -48.42
C LEU A 1060 -6.66 26.25 -47.19
N GLU A 1061 -6.78 27.57 -47.36
CA GLU A 1061 -7.04 28.56 -46.30
C GLU A 1061 -8.53 28.88 -46.07
N THR A 1062 -8.80 29.56 -44.94
CA THR A 1062 -9.98 30.43 -44.63
C THR A 1062 -11.39 29.83 -44.57
N ALA A 1063 -12.00 29.83 -43.37
CA ALA A 1063 -13.06 30.78 -42.99
C ALA A 1063 -13.58 30.55 -41.55
N LEU A 1064 -13.83 31.64 -40.81
CA LEU A 1064 -14.54 31.66 -39.52
C LEU A 1064 -16.00 32.11 -39.75
N VAL A 1065 -16.97 31.54 -39.00
CA VAL A 1065 -18.13 32.21 -38.35
C VAL A 1065 -19.00 31.13 -37.61
N PRO A 1066 -19.54 31.39 -36.40
CA PRO A 1066 -20.21 30.37 -35.56
C PRO A 1066 -21.74 30.52 -35.42
N ILE A 1067 -22.50 29.43 -35.25
CA ILE A 1067 -23.93 29.45 -34.85
C ILE A 1067 -24.32 28.27 -33.91
N GLN A 1068 -24.87 28.63 -32.75
CA GLN A 1068 -25.86 28.00 -31.82
C GLN A 1068 -26.13 26.47 -31.77
N PRO A 1069 -26.34 25.92 -30.55
CA PRO A 1069 -27.26 24.80 -30.31
C PRO A 1069 -28.68 25.27 -29.92
N GLN A 1070 -29.72 24.58 -30.39
CA GLN A 1070 -31.13 24.80 -29.99
C GLN A 1070 -31.62 23.72 -29.00
N THR A 1071 -32.65 24.07 -28.22
CA THR A 1071 -33.28 23.27 -27.16
C THR A 1071 -34.70 22.82 -27.52
N SER A 1072 -35.15 21.66 -27.00
CA SER A 1072 -36.53 21.31 -26.56
C SER A 1072 -36.73 19.78 -26.48
N ALA A 1073 -37.60 19.19 -25.65
CA ALA A 1073 -38.30 19.61 -24.41
C ALA A 1073 -39.05 18.40 -23.76
N VAL A 1074 -39.79 18.65 -22.66
CA VAL A 1074 -40.85 17.82 -21.98
C VAL A 1074 -40.33 16.76 -20.98
N GLU A 1075 -40.80 16.61 -19.72
CA GLU A 1075 -41.46 17.53 -18.74
C GLU A 1075 -41.59 16.90 -17.31
N GLN A 1076 -42.11 17.67 -16.33
CA GLN A 1076 -42.78 17.28 -15.05
C GLN A 1076 -41.97 16.59 -13.91
N SER A 1077 -42.15 16.91 -12.61
CA SER A 1077 -42.96 17.98 -11.95
C SER A 1077 -42.43 18.29 -10.52
N PHE A 1078 -42.74 19.48 -9.99
CA PHE A 1078 -42.47 19.89 -8.59
C PHE A 1078 -43.73 20.56 -7.99
N ALA A 1079 -43.89 20.49 -6.67
CA ALA A 1079 -45.03 21.07 -5.93
C ALA A 1079 -44.68 22.37 -5.16
N GLU A 1080 -45.69 23.18 -4.89
CA GLU A 1080 -45.58 24.62 -4.56
C GLU A 1080 -45.39 24.97 -3.06
N THR A 1081 -45.00 26.23 -2.80
CA THR A 1081 -45.02 26.89 -1.48
C THR A 1081 -45.93 28.13 -1.54
N PRO A 1082 -46.75 28.46 -0.51
CA PRO A 1082 -47.72 29.57 -0.57
C PRO A 1082 -47.13 30.98 -0.32
N ALA A 1083 -47.90 32.02 -0.67
CA ALA A 1083 -47.43 33.41 -0.83
C ALA A 1083 -47.96 34.44 0.21
N ILE A 1084 -47.06 35.37 0.59
CA ILE A 1084 -47.16 36.85 0.76
C ILE A 1084 -48.49 37.51 1.22
N PRO A 1085 -48.44 38.63 1.98
CA PRO A 1085 -48.82 39.92 1.36
C PRO A 1085 -47.90 41.12 1.67
N LYS A 1086 -47.86 42.08 0.73
CA LYS A 1086 -47.14 43.37 0.78
C LYS A 1086 -48.02 44.50 1.33
N VAL A 1087 -47.41 45.61 1.77
CA VAL A 1087 -47.98 46.97 1.69
C VAL A 1087 -46.91 47.94 1.17
N GLU A 1088 -47.32 48.92 0.37
CA GLU A 1088 -46.49 49.84 -0.43
C GLU A 1088 -46.29 51.21 0.24
N LEU A 1089 -45.32 52.02 -0.26
CA LEU A 1089 -45.48 53.48 -0.42
C LEU A 1089 -44.41 54.12 -1.35
N SER A 1090 -44.83 54.32 -2.61
CA SER A 1090 -44.53 55.41 -3.57
C SER A 1090 -43.20 56.22 -3.60
N ALA A 1091 -42.66 56.30 -4.83
CA ALA A 1091 -42.14 57.49 -5.55
C ALA A 1091 -40.71 58.03 -5.30
N GLU A 1092 -39.94 58.11 -6.39
CA GLU A 1092 -38.60 58.69 -6.52
C GLU A 1092 -38.62 60.25 -6.57
N PRO A 1093 -37.48 60.96 -6.39
CA PRO A 1093 -36.61 61.19 -7.56
C PRO A 1093 -35.09 61.37 -7.31
N LYS A 1094 -34.33 61.05 -8.37
CA LYS A 1094 -32.97 61.53 -8.74
C LYS A 1094 -31.75 60.96 -7.99
N ALA A 1095 -30.69 60.83 -8.78
CA ALA A 1095 -29.40 60.26 -8.39
C ALA A 1095 -28.48 61.31 -7.74
N GLU A 1096 -27.93 60.95 -6.59
CA GLU A 1096 -26.64 61.43 -6.09
C GLU A 1096 -25.79 60.21 -5.76
N THR A 1097 -24.49 60.28 -6.07
CA THR A 1097 -23.51 59.22 -5.85
C THR A 1097 -23.24 59.07 -4.36
N PRO A 1098 -23.50 57.91 -3.72
CA PRO A 1098 -23.04 57.67 -2.35
C PRO A 1098 -21.52 57.53 -2.33
N ALA A 1099 -20.89 58.18 -1.36
CA ALA A 1099 -19.44 58.16 -1.18
C ALA A 1099 -18.92 56.75 -0.84
N GLU A 1100 -17.61 56.56 -1.03
CA GLU A 1100 -16.87 55.39 -0.60
C GLU A 1100 -17.17 55.07 0.88
N VAL A 1101 -17.62 53.84 1.15
CA VAL A 1101 -17.73 53.35 2.52
C VAL A 1101 -16.31 53.10 3.02
N ALA A 1102 -15.74 54.11 3.66
CA ALA A 1102 -14.45 54.02 4.32
C ALA A 1102 -14.54 52.92 5.39
N VAL A 1103 -13.83 51.81 5.17
CA VAL A 1103 -13.62 50.79 6.20
C VAL A 1103 -12.77 51.44 7.28
N HIS A 1104 -13.40 51.77 8.41
CA HIS A 1104 -12.69 52.28 9.58
C HIS A 1104 -11.79 51.18 10.15
N TYR A 1105 -10.51 51.20 9.76
CA TYR A 1105 -9.46 50.53 10.50
C TYR A 1105 -9.44 51.09 11.92
N HIS A 1106 -9.81 50.27 12.91
CA HIS A 1106 -9.53 50.61 14.30
C HIS A 1106 -8.02 50.53 14.53
N SER A 1107 -7.38 51.70 14.55
CA SER A 1107 -5.98 51.88 14.89
C SER A 1107 -5.76 51.63 16.40
N ALA A 1108 -5.79 50.37 16.80
CA ALA A 1108 -5.18 49.92 18.05
C ALA A 1108 -3.67 49.78 17.83
N SER A 1109 -2.94 50.90 17.93
CA SER A 1109 -1.49 50.98 17.70
C SER A 1109 -0.68 50.38 18.87
N GLY A 1110 -0.90 49.10 19.17
CA GLY A 1110 -0.13 48.33 20.13
C GLY A 1110 0.36 47.04 19.48
N SER A 1111 1.66 46.77 19.57
CA SER A 1111 2.17 45.45 19.18
C SER A 1111 1.55 44.36 20.06
N ASN A 1112 1.37 43.15 19.52
CA ASN A 1112 1.05 41.97 20.32
C ASN A 1112 2.28 41.12 20.66
N GLY A 1113 3.48 41.56 20.25
CA GLY A 1113 4.75 40.88 20.52
C GLY A 1113 4.91 39.54 19.81
N VAL A 1114 4.09 39.21 18.80
CA VAL A 1114 4.12 37.94 18.06
C VAL A 1114 4.13 38.13 16.55
N ASP A 1115 3.19 38.90 16.01
CA ASP A 1115 2.98 39.00 14.54
C ASP A 1115 3.97 39.97 13.84
N GLU A 1116 5.01 40.43 14.55
CA GLU A 1116 5.97 41.40 14.04
C GLU A 1116 6.90 40.81 12.95
N LEU A 1117 7.21 41.60 11.92
CA LEU A 1117 8.05 41.16 10.79
C LEU A 1117 9.44 40.63 11.22
N ARG A 1118 10.06 41.23 12.23
CA ARG A 1118 11.37 40.77 12.74
C ARG A 1118 11.30 39.36 13.36
N TYR A 1119 10.19 38.98 13.98
CA TYR A 1119 9.98 37.62 14.47
C TYR A 1119 9.72 36.66 13.30
N LEU A 1120 8.93 37.08 12.31
CA LEU A 1120 8.65 36.33 11.09
C LEU A 1120 9.93 36.00 10.29
N PHE A 1121 10.85 36.97 10.15
CA PHE A 1121 12.12 36.82 9.44
C PHE A 1121 13.27 36.31 10.33
N ILE A 1122 13.05 36.24 11.65
CA ILE A 1122 14.04 35.81 12.66
C ILE A 1122 15.29 36.71 12.60
N THR A 1123 15.07 38.03 12.57
CA THR A 1123 16.08 39.08 12.57
C THR A 1123 15.90 40.01 13.78
N SER A 1124 16.90 40.82 14.11
CA SER A 1124 16.76 41.76 15.25
C SER A 1124 15.94 42.98 14.88
N GLU A 1125 16.08 43.43 13.63
CA GLU A 1125 15.43 44.63 13.10
C GLU A 1125 14.86 44.40 11.71
N VAL A 1126 13.79 45.13 11.40
CA VAL A 1126 13.20 45.28 10.08
C VAL A 1126 12.81 46.76 9.90
N GLU A 1127 13.12 47.33 8.75
CA GLU A 1127 12.80 48.72 8.41
C GLU A 1127 12.14 48.75 7.03
N LEU A 1128 10.96 49.36 6.94
CA LEU A 1128 10.33 49.65 5.65
C LEU A 1128 10.78 51.03 5.20
N VAL A 1129 11.40 51.11 4.03
CA VAL A 1129 11.97 52.34 3.47
C VAL A 1129 11.10 52.88 2.34
N GLU A 1130 11.05 54.21 2.19
CA GLU A 1130 10.15 54.86 1.22
C GLU A 1130 10.64 54.78 -0.24
N SER A 1131 11.91 54.46 -0.46
CA SER A 1131 12.57 54.44 -1.78
C SER A 1131 13.56 53.28 -1.90
N ASN A 1132 13.64 52.68 -3.09
CA ASN A 1132 14.62 51.62 -3.35
C ASN A 1132 16.05 52.11 -3.57
N ALA A 1133 16.31 53.41 -3.72
CA ALA A 1133 17.62 53.93 -4.15
C ALA A 1133 18.79 53.42 -3.28
N ILE A 1134 18.66 53.50 -1.95
CA ILE A 1134 19.69 53.05 -0.99
C ILE A 1134 19.87 51.53 -1.04
N LEU A 1135 18.79 50.77 -1.28
CA LEU A 1135 18.82 49.31 -1.37
C LEU A 1135 19.60 48.80 -2.58
N GLN A 1136 19.66 49.56 -3.68
CA GLN A 1136 20.38 49.18 -4.90
C GLN A 1136 21.90 49.18 -4.72
N GLU A 1137 22.42 49.95 -3.76
CA GLU A 1137 23.85 50.08 -3.48
C GLU A 1137 24.35 49.09 -2.42
N LEU A 1138 23.45 48.29 -1.81
CA LEU A 1138 23.80 47.32 -0.78
C LEU A 1138 24.39 46.03 -1.37
N PRO A 1139 25.48 45.50 -0.77
CA PRO A 1139 26.12 44.27 -1.25
C PRO A 1139 25.23 43.02 -1.14
N TYR A 1140 24.26 43.05 -0.22
CA TYR A 1140 23.28 41.99 -0.02
C TYR A 1140 21.89 42.55 -0.30
N SER A 1141 21.45 42.45 -1.55
CA SER A 1141 20.14 42.92 -1.97
C SER A 1141 19.47 41.97 -2.96
N TYR A 1142 18.14 42.01 -3.00
CA TYR A 1142 17.31 41.36 -4.00
C TYR A 1142 16.34 42.38 -4.60
N GLN A 1143 16.12 42.31 -5.92
CA GLN A 1143 15.26 43.22 -6.63
C GLN A 1143 14.26 42.46 -7.50
N SER A 1144 12.99 42.83 -7.38
CA SER A 1144 11.89 42.36 -8.23
C SER A 1144 10.91 43.52 -8.46
N PRO A 1145 9.98 43.42 -9.44
CA PRO A 1145 8.93 44.42 -9.64
C PRO A 1145 7.97 44.59 -8.45
N GLU A 1146 7.89 43.60 -7.55
CA GLU A 1146 6.95 43.60 -6.41
C GLU A 1146 7.61 43.86 -5.05
N LEU A 1147 8.92 43.66 -4.94
CA LEU A 1147 9.65 43.66 -3.67
C LEU A 1147 11.15 43.93 -3.91
N VAL A 1148 11.71 44.85 -3.13
CA VAL A 1148 13.16 45.06 -3.01
C VAL A 1148 13.57 44.83 -1.56
N ILE A 1149 14.66 44.09 -1.37
CA ILE A 1149 15.18 43.66 -0.07
C ILE A 1149 16.64 44.07 0.03
N GLY A 1150 17.07 44.52 1.20
CA GLY A 1150 18.47 44.69 1.57
C GLY A 1150 18.76 44.09 2.94
N VAL A 1151 19.98 43.60 3.13
CA VAL A 1151 20.44 43.06 4.41
C VAL A 1151 21.69 43.82 4.84
N VAL A 1152 21.62 44.41 6.04
CA VAL A 1152 22.75 45.05 6.73
C VAL A 1152 22.89 44.44 8.13
N LYS A 1153 23.93 44.82 8.88
CA LYS A 1153 24.03 44.43 10.29
C LYS A 1153 23.02 45.18 11.13
N ALA A 1154 22.47 44.51 12.14
CA ALA A 1154 21.65 45.15 13.17
C ALA A 1154 22.48 46.11 14.04
N ASP A 1155 21.81 47.14 14.53
CA ASP A 1155 22.37 48.20 15.34
C ASP A 1155 22.49 47.78 16.83
N GLY A 1156 23.38 48.41 17.58
CA GLY A 1156 23.58 48.13 19.00
C GLY A 1156 24.46 46.90 19.32
N GLN A 1157 24.16 46.22 20.42
CA GLN A 1157 24.96 45.08 20.93
C GLN A 1157 24.11 43.81 21.09
N LYS A 1158 24.78 42.66 21.07
CA LYS A 1158 24.16 41.34 21.22
C LYS A 1158 23.73 41.08 22.66
N CYS A 1159 22.47 40.71 22.86
CA CYS A 1159 21.94 40.21 24.12
C CYS A 1159 22.42 38.78 24.42
N ASP A 1160 23.01 38.55 25.59
CA ASP A 1160 23.53 37.23 26.00
C ASP A 1160 22.42 36.17 26.19
N ARG A 1161 21.16 36.59 26.39
CA ARG A 1161 20.02 35.71 26.66
C ARG A 1161 19.24 35.30 25.40
N CYS A 1162 18.83 36.26 24.56
CA CYS A 1162 18.03 36.00 23.35
C CYS A 1162 18.78 36.16 22.03
N TRP A 1163 20.06 36.56 22.07
CA TRP A 1163 20.95 36.73 20.91
C TRP A 1163 20.52 37.74 19.84
N ASN A 1164 19.40 38.45 20.07
CA ASN A 1164 19.05 39.65 19.31
C ASN A 1164 20.05 40.77 19.61
N TYR A 1165 20.22 41.66 18.65
CA TYR A 1165 20.94 42.92 18.78
C TYR A 1165 19.94 44.00 19.19
N SER A 1166 20.32 44.85 20.14
CA SER A 1166 19.53 45.99 20.59
C SER A 1166 20.46 47.11 21.02
N THR A 1167 20.07 48.35 20.72
CA THR A 1167 20.73 49.58 21.19
C THR A 1167 20.59 49.79 22.70
N HIS A 1168 19.67 49.08 23.36
CA HIS A 1168 19.38 49.20 24.80
C HIS A 1168 20.14 48.17 25.66
N VAL A 1169 20.97 47.30 25.08
CA VAL A 1169 21.86 46.42 25.86
C VAL A 1169 22.87 47.28 26.62
N GLY A 1170 22.86 47.16 27.95
CA GLY A 1170 23.66 47.98 28.86
C GLY A 1170 22.88 49.06 29.62
N GLU A 1171 21.59 49.28 29.33
CA GLU A 1171 20.76 50.24 30.08
C GLU A 1171 20.35 49.75 31.48
N SER A 1172 20.22 48.43 31.67
CA SER A 1172 19.95 47.85 32.99
C SER A 1172 21.21 47.72 33.83
N ILE A 1173 21.19 48.33 35.03
CA ILE A 1173 22.29 48.25 36.00
C ILE A 1173 22.42 46.83 36.57
N GLU A 1174 21.29 46.13 36.77
CA GLU A 1174 21.28 44.77 37.32
C GLU A 1174 21.61 43.70 36.28
N HIS A 1175 21.25 43.96 35.01
CA HIS A 1175 21.46 43.03 33.90
C HIS A 1175 22.09 43.70 32.66
N PRO A 1176 23.35 44.17 32.74
CA PRO A 1176 23.97 44.99 31.68
C PRO A 1176 24.32 44.24 30.38
N LEU A 1177 24.18 42.91 30.34
CA LEU A 1177 24.52 42.06 29.17
C LEU A 1177 23.29 41.58 28.39
N ILE A 1178 22.08 42.02 28.75
CA ILE A 1178 20.84 41.60 28.09
C ILE A 1178 20.01 42.82 27.66
N CYS A 1179 19.13 42.61 26.68
CA CYS A 1179 18.25 43.65 26.15
C CYS A 1179 17.01 43.88 27.03
N GLU A 1180 16.32 44.99 26.80
CA GLU A 1180 15.10 45.44 27.48
C GLU A 1180 14.00 44.36 27.62
N ARG A 1181 13.77 43.58 26.55
CA ARG A 1181 12.86 42.42 26.55
C ARG A 1181 13.31 41.33 27.51
N CYS A 1182 14.62 41.07 27.61
CA CYS A 1182 15.17 40.01 28.43
C CYS A 1182 15.27 40.36 29.91
N VAL A 1183 15.42 41.64 30.26
CA VAL A 1183 15.26 42.12 31.64
C VAL A 1183 13.84 41.79 32.11
N SER A 1184 12.84 42.29 31.39
CA SER A 1184 11.43 42.06 31.70
C SER A 1184 11.06 40.57 31.74
N ALA A 1185 11.68 39.73 30.91
CA ALA A 1185 11.46 38.28 30.92
C ALA A 1185 12.07 37.56 32.14
N VAL A 1186 13.24 37.99 32.62
CA VAL A 1186 13.86 37.47 33.85
C VAL A 1186 13.06 37.90 35.08
N ASP A 1187 12.45 39.08 35.05
CA ASP A 1187 11.53 39.60 36.07
C ASP A 1187 10.12 38.96 36.03
N GLY A 1188 9.85 38.08 35.06
CA GLY A 1188 8.56 37.39 34.91
C GLY A 1188 7.45 38.21 34.23
N LYS A 1189 7.79 39.23 33.44
CA LYS A 1189 6.85 40.24 32.90
C LYS A 1189 6.75 40.34 31.36
N PHE A 1190 7.36 39.42 30.59
CA PHE A 1190 7.47 39.47 29.10
C PHE A 1190 7.21 38.13 28.40
#